data_AF-A0A7S2PA28-F1
#
_entry.id   AF-A0A7S2PA28-F1
#
_cell.length_a   1.000
_cell.length_b   1.000
_cell.length_c   1.000
_cell.angle_alpha   90.00
_cell.angle_beta   90.00
_cell.angle_gamma   90.00
#
_symmetry.space_group_name_H-M   'P 1'
#
loop_
_entity.id
_entity.type
_entity.pdbx_description
1 polymer ?
#
loop_
_entity_poly.entity_id
_entity_poly.type
_entity_poly.pdbx_seq_one_letter_code
_entity_poly.pdbx_strand_id
1 'polypeptide(L)'
;MGTSKALGAVVRAWDVRDVSDQVASMGASWIKVDFEEDGAGAGGYAKESSKEFMEAQRATFHKNCKECDIIITTAAIPGRPSPKLIEDYMVKDMKPGSVIVDLAALGGGNCTMTKPGEKYVTDNGVTIIGYMDGPGRMASQASQMYAQNMFNLVKHISPKEGASALMPLIDGHLAKGEEGDIVTRSIVCCKDGKAIEMPPPPQPTPPKPKKEAAPKKEVAPPDPFKEAAMNALTVTGAGAGILGMGAGCAGDMAMLANLGTFTLAGAAGYQVVWGVAHALHTPLMSVTNAISGTTALGGLMLMGSGNTGAEVLAGTAVAVSSVNIVGGFVVSKRMLDLFKKPGQPEHSYMLLAPGAVLTAAPFADPALIPATGVVSSLLCIGSIGALANVKTAFGGAYMGMSGVAGGLAATLAAMPPAALPAAGALLAAGGAGGAVLGAQVSPMALPQTVAAFHSLVGFAAMITAIGSHMLHPDANAVHKTAAILGNFIGGVTLTGSLVAFGKLNGNLGSAPMNLPAKNLLNAAMLAGQIGMMSSYLGSSGGMPEMVATAALSSVMGVHLVGSVGGGDMPCCITVLNSYSGWALVAEGFLLNSPVLTIVGSLIGCSGAILTKIMCDAMNRDIFNVLFGGINTVAPVKGQDTGPKEHVETSVAAVAELLANAREVLVVPGYGMAMARAQGAMGEVANVCRANKINLKFGVHPVAGRMPGQMNVLLAEAGVPHEWVLEMDEVNPDMESNDVVLVVGANDVVNSAAQELEGCAIWGMPVIEVWRAKKVIFCKRSMGGGYADLDNPVFYKENTDMLLGDAKKTADALAAKVRERLERV
;
A
#
# COMPACT_ATOMS: atom_id res chain seq x y z
N MET A 1 4.14 -39.83 3.27
CA MET A 1 2.85 -39.18 2.93
C MET A 1 2.99 -38.19 1.77
N GLY A 2 3.74 -37.09 1.93
CA GLY A 2 3.89 -36.07 0.89
C GLY A 2 4.30 -36.60 -0.50
N THR A 3 5.27 -37.51 -0.56
CA THR A 3 5.70 -38.14 -1.83
C THR A 3 4.56 -38.91 -2.52
N SER A 4 3.82 -39.74 -1.79
CA SER A 4 2.70 -40.50 -2.33
C SER A 4 1.59 -39.59 -2.87
N LYS A 5 1.32 -38.47 -2.17
CA LYS A 5 0.34 -37.48 -2.60
C LYS A 5 0.80 -36.74 -3.87
N ALA A 6 2.06 -36.33 -3.93
CA ALA A 6 2.64 -35.67 -5.10
C ALA A 6 2.65 -36.57 -6.35
N LEU A 7 2.77 -37.88 -6.16
CA LEU A 7 2.64 -38.89 -7.23
C LEU A 7 1.19 -39.16 -7.65
N GLY A 8 0.20 -38.54 -7.01
CA GLY A 8 -1.22 -38.64 -7.38
C GLY A 8 -2.04 -39.65 -6.57
N ALA A 9 -1.46 -40.29 -5.55
CA ALA A 9 -2.21 -41.25 -4.72
C ALA A 9 -3.17 -40.53 -3.74
N VAL A 10 -4.29 -41.19 -3.45
CA VAL A 10 -5.14 -40.83 -2.30
C VAL A 10 -4.49 -41.43 -1.05
N VAL A 11 -4.03 -40.55 -0.15
CA VAL A 11 -3.30 -40.96 1.06
C VAL A 11 -4.22 -40.86 2.27
N ARG A 12 -4.31 -41.96 3.03
CA ARG A 12 -4.95 -42.02 4.34
C ARG A 12 -3.90 -42.34 5.40
N ALA A 13 -3.94 -41.66 6.55
CA ALA A 13 -2.93 -41.82 7.57
C ALA A 13 -3.54 -41.87 8.99
N TRP A 14 -2.81 -42.53 9.88
CA TRP A 14 -3.14 -42.69 11.29
C TRP A 14 -1.85 -42.65 12.11
N ASP A 15 -1.90 -42.04 13.28
CA ASP A 15 -0.90 -42.10 14.35
C ASP A 15 -1.68 -42.21 15.68
N VAL A 16 -1.04 -42.78 16.70
CA VAL A 16 -1.62 -42.85 18.05
C VAL A 16 -1.69 -41.47 18.72
N ARG A 17 -0.86 -40.53 18.25
CA ARG A 17 -0.93 -39.11 18.60
C ARG A 17 -1.89 -38.40 17.64
N ASP A 18 -2.63 -37.42 18.15
CA ASP A 18 -3.43 -36.57 17.29
C ASP A 18 -2.53 -35.59 16.49
N VAL A 19 -2.20 -36.01 15.27
CA VAL A 19 -1.45 -35.22 14.28
C VAL A 19 -2.32 -34.93 13.06
N SER A 20 -3.65 -34.89 13.22
CA SER A 20 -4.60 -34.69 12.12
C SER A 20 -4.30 -33.42 11.31
N ASP A 21 -3.88 -32.35 11.97
CA ASP A 21 -3.50 -31.08 11.33
C ASP A 21 -2.31 -31.25 10.38
N GLN A 22 -1.30 -32.04 10.76
CA GLN A 22 -0.13 -32.31 9.92
C GLN A 22 -0.50 -33.20 8.73
N VAL A 23 -1.41 -34.15 8.94
CA VAL A 23 -1.92 -35.02 7.87
C VAL A 23 -2.74 -34.20 6.86
N ALA A 24 -3.59 -33.29 7.35
CA ALA A 24 -4.37 -32.38 6.53
C ALA A 24 -3.49 -31.38 5.77
N SER A 25 -2.46 -30.81 6.40
CA SER A 25 -1.52 -29.89 5.73
C SER A 25 -0.72 -30.56 4.62
N MET A 26 -0.56 -31.89 4.65
CA MET A 26 0.03 -32.69 3.58
C MET A 26 -1.00 -33.18 2.54
N GLY A 27 -2.27 -32.78 2.64
CA GLY A 27 -3.33 -33.13 1.68
C GLY A 27 -3.78 -34.60 1.76
N ALA A 28 -3.55 -35.25 2.90
CA ALA A 28 -3.97 -36.62 3.20
C ALA A 28 -5.20 -36.63 4.14
N SER A 29 -5.92 -37.75 4.18
CA SER A 29 -7.11 -37.91 5.02
C SER A 29 -6.75 -38.63 6.33
N TRP A 30 -7.22 -38.07 7.46
CA TRP A 30 -7.03 -38.68 8.78
C TRP A 30 -7.99 -39.85 8.98
N ILE A 31 -7.46 -41.01 9.38
CA ILE A 31 -8.24 -42.15 9.82
C ILE A 31 -8.54 -41.94 11.31
N LYS A 32 -9.81 -41.96 11.70
CA LYS A 32 -10.21 -41.94 13.11
C LYS A 32 -10.51 -43.36 13.59
N VAL A 33 -10.04 -43.69 14.79
CA VAL A 33 -10.46 -44.89 15.53
C VAL A 33 -11.58 -44.45 16.46
N ASP A 34 -12.72 -45.15 16.45
CA ASP A 34 -13.90 -44.80 17.24
C ASP A 34 -13.73 -45.20 18.72
N PHE A 35 -12.72 -44.62 19.39
CA PHE A 35 -12.43 -44.80 20.81
C PHE A 35 -11.54 -43.64 21.31
N GLU A 36 -12.00 -42.89 22.33
CA GLU A 36 -11.23 -41.78 22.91
C GLU A 36 -10.31 -42.29 24.04
N GLU A 37 -9.00 -42.33 23.77
CA GLU A 37 -7.94 -42.55 24.77
C GLU A 37 -6.76 -41.63 24.45
N ASP A 38 -6.20 -40.95 25.46
CA ASP A 38 -5.00 -40.13 25.30
C ASP A 38 -3.74 -41.01 25.19
N GLY A 39 -3.30 -41.24 23.94
CA GLY A 39 -2.12 -42.03 23.62
C GLY A 39 -0.78 -41.34 23.84
N ALA A 40 -0.76 -40.08 24.30
CA ALA A 40 0.47 -39.31 24.45
C ALA A 40 1.34 -39.73 25.66
N GLY A 41 2.60 -40.03 25.36
CA GLY A 41 3.71 -40.26 26.28
C GLY A 41 4.44 -39.00 26.70
N ALA A 42 5.18 -39.09 27.80
CA ALA A 42 6.12 -38.05 28.19
C ALA A 42 7.17 -37.87 27.07
N GLY A 43 7.52 -36.62 26.75
CA GLY A 43 8.52 -36.34 25.70
C GLY A 43 7.99 -36.29 24.25
N GLY A 44 6.68 -36.40 24.02
CA GLY A 44 6.10 -36.42 22.65
C GLY A 44 6.12 -37.80 21.97
N TYR A 45 6.46 -38.85 22.73
CA TYR A 45 6.39 -40.26 22.31
C TYR A 45 5.02 -40.86 22.62
N ALA A 46 4.76 -42.10 22.17
CA ALA A 46 3.50 -42.81 22.44
C ALA A 46 3.58 -43.69 23.70
N LYS A 47 2.46 -43.85 24.42
CA LYS A 47 2.30 -44.89 25.46
C LYS A 47 1.69 -46.17 24.88
N GLU A 48 1.76 -47.24 25.66
CA GLU A 48 1.06 -48.49 25.36
C GLU A 48 -0.44 -48.32 25.63
N SER A 49 -1.27 -48.58 24.62
CA SER A 49 -2.71 -48.35 24.64
C SER A 49 -3.50 -49.40 25.43
N SER A 50 -4.69 -49.06 25.90
CA SER A 50 -5.62 -50.00 26.54
C SER A 50 -6.01 -51.18 25.63
N LYS A 51 -6.49 -52.29 26.22
CA LYS A 51 -6.91 -53.47 25.44
C LYS A 51 -8.10 -53.15 24.54
N GLU A 52 -9.00 -52.32 25.03
CA GLU A 52 -10.22 -51.87 24.36
C GLU A 52 -9.89 -50.97 23.15
N PHE A 53 -8.92 -50.06 23.29
CA PHE A 53 -8.40 -49.27 22.17
C PHE A 53 -7.72 -50.15 21.12
N MET A 54 -6.91 -51.14 21.53
CA MET A 54 -6.27 -52.08 20.61
C MET A 54 -7.31 -52.89 19.80
N GLU A 55 -8.46 -53.22 20.39
CA GLU A 55 -9.55 -53.88 19.67
C GLU A 55 -10.22 -52.96 18.64
N ALA A 56 -10.56 -51.72 19.02
CA ALA A 56 -11.12 -50.72 18.11
C ALA A 56 -10.14 -50.35 16.97
N GLN A 57 -8.85 -50.25 17.28
CA GLN A 57 -7.77 -50.02 16.33
C GLN A 57 -7.69 -51.17 15.33
N ARG A 58 -7.69 -52.43 15.80
CA ARG A 58 -7.66 -53.61 14.91
C ARG A 58 -8.85 -53.65 13.97
N ALA A 59 -10.06 -53.38 14.45
CA ALA A 59 -11.26 -53.31 13.62
C ALA A 59 -11.13 -52.22 12.53
N THR A 60 -10.62 -51.06 12.91
CA THR A 60 -10.40 -49.93 11.98
C THR A 60 -9.35 -50.26 10.93
N PHE A 61 -8.23 -50.88 11.33
CA PHE A 61 -7.16 -51.26 10.41
C PHE A 61 -7.60 -52.37 9.47
N HIS A 62 -8.31 -53.38 9.96
CA HIS A 62 -8.86 -54.45 9.11
C HIS A 62 -9.79 -53.90 8.02
N LYS A 63 -10.66 -52.94 8.37
CA LYS A 63 -11.50 -52.25 7.38
C LYS A 63 -10.67 -51.54 6.31
N ASN A 64 -9.64 -50.80 6.70
CA ASN A 64 -8.78 -50.07 5.77
C ASN A 64 -7.87 -51.00 4.94
N CYS A 65 -7.43 -52.13 5.49
CA CYS A 65 -6.64 -53.14 4.77
C CYS A 65 -7.39 -53.71 3.57
N LYS A 66 -8.71 -53.90 3.66
CA LYS A 66 -9.54 -54.37 2.54
C LYS A 66 -9.62 -53.38 1.38
N GLU A 67 -9.47 -52.10 1.66
CA GLU A 67 -9.66 -51.03 0.69
C GLU A 67 -8.34 -50.53 0.08
N CYS A 68 -7.28 -50.44 0.89
CA CYS A 68 -5.96 -49.92 0.48
C CYS A 68 -5.20 -50.90 -0.43
N ASP A 69 -4.58 -50.36 -1.49
CA ASP A 69 -3.71 -51.16 -2.37
C ASP A 69 -2.26 -51.20 -1.88
N ILE A 70 -1.81 -50.18 -1.15
CA ILE A 70 -0.47 -50.09 -0.54
C ILE A 70 -0.61 -49.70 0.92
N ILE A 71 0.06 -50.42 1.81
CA ILE A 71 0.18 -50.10 3.24
C ILE A 71 1.66 -49.86 3.57
N ILE A 72 1.97 -48.72 4.18
CA ILE A 72 3.30 -48.38 4.65
C ILE A 72 3.25 -48.27 6.17
N THR A 73 3.98 -49.11 6.88
CA THR A 73 4.00 -49.12 8.36
C THR A 73 5.30 -48.54 8.89
N THR A 74 5.20 -47.66 9.89
CA THR A 74 6.33 -46.91 10.47
C THR A 74 6.31 -46.84 11.99
N ALA A 75 5.42 -47.60 12.65
CA ALA A 75 5.24 -47.46 14.08
C ALA A 75 6.44 -48.08 14.83
N ALA A 76 7.10 -47.27 15.65
CA ALA A 76 8.23 -47.68 16.47
C ALA A 76 8.12 -47.04 17.86
N ILE A 77 8.41 -47.82 18.90
CA ILE A 77 8.40 -47.35 20.29
C ILE A 77 9.84 -47.41 20.81
N PRO A 78 10.43 -46.29 21.27
CA PRO A 78 11.81 -46.28 21.76
C PRO A 78 12.06 -47.33 22.84
N GLY A 79 13.15 -48.10 22.69
CA GLY A 79 13.56 -49.12 23.67
C GLY A 79 12.69 -50.39 23.70
N ARG A 80 11.75 -50.56 22.76
CA ARG A 80 10.86 -51.72 22.68
C ARG A 80 10.76 -52.27 21.25
N PRO A 81 10.34 -53.53 21.07
CA PRO A 81 9.98 -54.04 19.74
C PRO A 81 8.86 -53.22 19.10
N SER A 82 8.86 -53.15 17.76
CA SER A 82 7.81 -52.49 16.99
C SER A 82 6.46 -53.17 17.25
N PRO A 83 5.36 -52.41 17.48
CA PRO A 83 4.05 -52.99 17.75
C PRO A 83 3.51 -53.71 16.52
N LYS A 84 2.88 -54.87 16.73
CA LYS A 84 2.18 -55.62 15.68
C LYS A 84 0.81 -55.00 15.44
N LEU A 85 0.67 -54.32 14.30
CA LEU A 85 -0.53 -53.56 13.93
C LEU A 85 -1.30 -54.22 12.79
N ILE A 86 -0.60 -54.95 11.91
CA ILE A 86 -1.21 -55.66 10.78
C ILE A 86 -1.04 -57.16 11.04
N GLU A 87 -2.14 -57.85 11.34
CA GLU A 87 -2.16 -59.28 11.64
C GLU A 87 -2.40 -60.14 10.38
N ASP A 88 -2.03 -61.42 10.44
CA ASP A 88 -2.06 -62.36 9.30
C ASP A 88 -3.42 -62.39 8.58
N TYR A 89 -4.53 -62.35 9.34
CA TYR A 89 -5.88 -62.37 8.76
C TYR A 89 -6.21 -61.07 8.01
N MET A 90 -5.64 -59.93 8.42
CA MET A 90 -5.81 -58.66 7.72
C MET A 90 -5.07 -58.67 6.39
N VAL A 91 -3.87 -59.26 6.34
CA VAL A 91 -3.10 -59.44 5.11
C VAL A 91 -3.84 -60.35 4.13
N LYS A 92 -4.44 -61.45 4.63
CA LYS A 92 -5.23 -62.39 3.82
C LYS A 92 -6.42 -61.75 3.12
N ASP A 93 -7.03 -60.77 3.78
CA ASP A 93 -8.20 -60.03 3.28
C ASP A 93 -7.85 -58.85 2.35
N MET A 94 -6.57 -58.56 2.12
CA MET A 94 -6.15 -57.57 1.13
C MET A 94 -6.35 -58.09 -0.30
N LYS A 95 -6.45 -57.17 -1.27
CA LYS A 95 -6.57 -57.51 -2.69
C LYS A 95 -5.28 -58.20 -3.19
N PRO A 96 -5.38 -59.24 -4.05
CA PRO A 96 -4.20 -59.78 -4.72
C PRO A 96 -3.46 -58.69 -5.51
N GLY A 97 -2.14 -58.64 -5.39
CA GLY A 97 -1.29 -57.60 -5.98
C GLY A 97 -1.03 -56.39 -5.08
N SER A 98 -1.68 -56.30 -3.91
CA SER A 98 -1.36 -55.26 -2.92
C SER A 98 0.07 -55.36 -2.37
N VAL A 99 0.57 -54.25 -1.82
CA VAL A 99 1.95 -54.16 -1.29
C VAL A 99 1.95 -53.66 0.16
N ILE A 100 2.67 -54.34 1.03
CA ILE A 100 3.00 -53.87 2.37
C ILE A 100 4.49 -53.51 2.41
N VAL A 101 4.80 -52.27 2.77
CA VAL A 101 6.17 -51.79 3.01
C VAL A 101 6.33 -51.56 4.52
N ASP A 102 7.09 -52.43 5.16
CA ASP A 102 7.29 -52.39 6.60
C ASP A 102 8.62 -51.71 6.95
N LEU A 103 8.57 -50.39 7.19
CA LEU A 103 9.74 -49.59 7.54
C LEU A 103 10.19 -49.85 8.99
N ALA A 104 9.39 -50.54 9.80
CA ALA A 104 9.72 -50.90 11.17
C ALA A 104 10.35 -52.30 11.29
N ALA A 105 10.76 -52.91 10.18
CA ALA A 105 11.37 -54.25 10.13
C ALA A 105 12.59 -54.41 11.04
N LEU A 106 13.38 -53.33 11.25
CA LEU A 106 14.53 -53.32 12.17
C LEU A 106 14.12 -53.62 13.63
N GLY A 107 12.94 -53.17 14.05
CA GLY A 107 12.37 -53.43 15.37
C GLY A 107 11.49 -54.68 15.43
N GLY A 108 11.56 -55.56 14.42
CA GLY A 108 10.73 -56.77 14.30
C GLY A 108 9.51 -56.62 13.39
N GLY A 109 9.24 -55.43 12.84
CA GLY A 109 8.17 -55.15 11.87
C GLY A 109 6.79 -54.93 12.49
N ASN A 110 5.96 -54.08 11.88
CA ASN A 110 4.57 -53.87 12.28
C ASN A 110 3.59 -54.90 11.72
N CYS A 111 3.97 -55.62 10.67
CA CYS A 111 3.19 -56.75 10.16
C CYS A 111 3.69 -58.07 10.77
N THR A 112 2.76 -58.95 11.17
CA THR A 112 3.08 -60.28 11.72
C THR A 112 3.79 -61.17 10.70
N MET A 113 3.49 -60.98 9.41
CA MET A 113 4.11 -61.70 8.30
C MET A 113 5.43 -61.07 7.81
N THR A 114 5.92 -59.98 8.41
CA THR A 114 7.19 -59.37 7.96
C THR A 114 8.38 -60.28 8.26
N LYS A 115 9.18 -60.56 7.22
CA LYS A 115 10.50 -61.21 7.32
C LYS A 115 11.59 -60.14 7.21
N PRO A 116 12.31 -59.81 8.29
CA PRO A 116 13.32 -58.75 8.25
C PRO A 116 14.39 -58.99 7.19
N GLY A 117 14.65 -57.98 6.36
CA GLY A 117 15.61 -58.02 5.26
C GLY A 117 15.08 -58.61 3.96
N GLU A 118 13.90 -59.24 3.95
CA GLU A 118 13.39 -59.95 2.78
C GLU A 118 12.25 -59.20 2.07
N LYS A 119 12.11 -59.49 0.78
CA LYS A 119 10.92 -59.20 -0.03
C LYS A 119 10.36 -60.53 -0.52
N TYR A 120 9.09 -60.80 -0.24
CA TYR A 120 8.44 -62.01 -0.73
C TYR A 120 6.95 -61.77 -1.00
N VAL A 121 6.32 -62.72 -1.71
CA VAL A 121 4.89 -62.70 -2.02
C VAL A 121 4.21 -63.78 -1.18
N THR A 122 3.13 -63.42 -0.52
CA THR A 122 2.28 -64.30 0.28
C THR A 122 1.39 -65.18 -0.60
N ASP A 123 0.81 -66.25 -0.03
CA ASP A 123 -0.04 -67.19 -0.78
C ASP A 123 -1.28 -66.53 -1.41
N ASN A 124 -1.78 -65.44 -0.83
CA ASN A 124 -2.91 -64.66 -1.36
C ASN A 124 -2.49 -63.54 -2.33
N GLY A 125 -1.21 -63.47 -2.73
CA GLY A 125 -0.72 -62.54 -3.75
C GLY A 125 -0.33 -61.15 -3.25
N VAL A 126 -0.22 -60.92 -1.93
CA VAL A 126 0.25 -59.65 -1.36
C VAL A 126 1.78 -59.67 -1.27
N THR A 127 2.44 -58.62 -1.75
CA THR A 127 3.90 -58.47 -1.65
C THR A 127 4.27 -57.78 -0.34
N ILE A 128 5.14 -58.38 0.47
CA ILE A 128 5.65 -57.78 1.70
C ILE A 128 7.12 -57.40 1.51
N ILE A 129 7.47 -56.16 1.80
CA ILE A 129 8.82 -55.59 1.72
C ILE A 129 9.28 -55.22 3.14
N GLY A 130 10.22 -55.98 3.69
CA GLY A 130 10.77 -55.78 5.03
C GLY A 130 12.25 -55.38 5.04
N TYR A 131 12.72 -54.62 4.05
CA TYR A 131 14.13 -54.22 3.96
C TYR A 131 14.56 -53.38 5.18
N MET A 132 15.77 -53.66 5.69
CA MET A 132 16.33 -52.96 6.86
C MET A 132 17.26 -51.81 6.47
N ASP A 133 17.64 -51.70 5.20
CA ASP A 133 18.67 -50.82 4.68
C ASP A 133 18.12 -49.74 3.74
N GLY A 134 16.89 -49.26 3.99
CA GLY A 134 16.22 -48.26 3.16
C GLY A 134 17.10 -47.07 2.74
N PRO A 135 17.74 -46.35 3.69
CA PRO A 135 18.68 -45.27 3.37
C PRO A 135 19.90 -45.72 2.56
N GLY A 136 20.40 -46.94 2.78
CA GLY A 136 21.54 -47.50 2.05
C GLY A 136 21.26 -47.67 0.55
N ARG A 137 20.01 -47.85 0.17
CA ARG A 137 19.55 -47.94 -1.22
C ARG A 137 19.47 -46.57 -1.91
N MET A 138 19.63 -45.48 -1.17
CA MET A 138 19.70 -44.09 -1.66
C MET A 138 21.01 -43.44 -1.20
N ALA A 139 22.14 -44.12 -1.38
CA ALA A 139 23.44 -43.77 -0.81
C ALA A 139 23.89 -42.32 -1.08
N SER A 140 23.61 -41.76 -2.27
CA SER A 140 23.95 -40.36 -2.57
C SER A 140 23.18 -39.38 -1.68
N GLN A 141 21.85 -39.51 -1.62
CA GLN A 141 21.00 -38.63 -0.82
C GLN A 141 21.28 -38.79 0.68
N ALA A 142 21.41 -40.04 1.13
CA ALA A 142 21.71 -40.36 2.52
C ALA A 142 23.07 -39.79 2.96
N SER A 143 24.10 -39.92 2.13
CA SER A 143 25.43 -39.39 2.45
C SER A 143 25.45 -37.85 2.43
N GLN A 144 24.75 -37.19 1.50
CA GLN A 144 24.64 -35.73 1.47
C GLN A 144 23.90 -35.17 2.70
N MET A 145 22.75 -35.74 3.07
CA MET A 145 21.99 -35.32 4.25
C MET A 145 22.77 -35.58 5.54
N TYR A 146 23.43 -36.74 5.65
CA TYR A 146 24.28 -37.04 6.80
C TYR A 146 25.45 -36.07 6.91
N ALA A 147 26.15 -35.77 5.80
CA ALA A 147 27.22 -34.79 5.77
C ALA A 147 26.75 -33.39 6.17
N GLN A 148 25.57 -32.96 5.70
CA GLN A 148 24.98 -31.67 6.10
C GLN A 148 24.65 -31.62 7.60
N ASN A 149 24.11 -32.70 8.15
CA ASN A 149 23.85 -32.80 9.59
C ASN A 149 25.14 -32.73 10.40
N MET A 150 26.20 -33.43 9.97
CA MET A 150 27.51 -33.37 10.63
C MET A 150 28.11 -31.95 10.53
N PHE A 151 28.00 -31.31 9.38
CA PHE A 151 28.46 -29.93 9.19
C PHE A 151 27.71 -28.95 10.11
N ASN A 152 26.37 -29.05 10.15
CA ASN A 152 25.55 -28.20 11.01
C ASN A 152 25.83 -28.44 12.49
N LEU A 153 26.08 -29.69 12.90
CA LEU A 153 26.48 -30.03 14.27
C LEU A 153 27.82 -29.39 14.64
N VAL A 154 28.83 -29.51 13.77
CA VAL A 154 30.13 -28.88 13.98
C VAL A 154 30.00 -27.35 14.03
N LYS A 155 29.16 -26.76 13.15
CA LYS A 155 28.90 -25.32 13.12
C LYS A 155 28.15 -24.83 14.36
N HIS A 156 27.24 -25.64 14.92
CA HIS A 156 26.56 -25.35 16.18
C HIS A 156 27.55 -25.27 17.35
N ILE A 157 28.47 -26.24 17.43
CA ILE A 157 29.48 -26.30 18.50
C ILE A 157 30.58 -25.24 18.31
N SER A 158 31.03 -25.01 17.07
CA SER A 158 32.08 -24.04 16.73
C SER A 158 31.63 -23.07 15.62
N PRO A 159 30.80 -22.06 15.95
CA PRO A 159 30.20 -21.18 14.95
C PRO A 159 31.18 -20.15 14.34
N LYS A 160 32.25 -19.77 15.08
CA LYS A 160 33.18 -18.69 14.67
C LYS A 160 34.66 -19.07 14.63
N GLU A 161 35.06 -20.15 15.30
CA GLU A 161 36.47 -20.42 15.61
C GLU A 161 37.09 -21.57 14.79
N GLY A 162 36.32 -22.16 13.86
CA GLY A 162 36.78 -23.23 12.98
C GLY A 162 37.02 -24.57 13.69
N ALA A 163 37.62 -25.53 12.98
CA ALA A 163 37.77 -26.90 13.45
C ALA A 163 38.73 -27.05 14.66
N SER A 164 39.74 -26.18 14.79
CA SER A 164 40.73 -26.22 15.87
C SER A 164 40.13 -25.95 17.25
N ALA A 165 39.01 -25.24 17.32
CA ALA A 165 38.32 -24.90 18.56
C ALA A 165 37.27 -25.92 18.98
N LEU A 166 36.97 -26.92 18.15
CA LEU A 166 35.88 -27.87 18.41
C LEU A 166 36.05 -28.62 19.74
N MET A 167 37.22 -29.23 19.98
CA MET A 167 37.49 -29.97 21.22
C MET A 167 37.55 -29.04 22.45
N PRO A 168 38.23 -27.88 22.42
CA PRO A 168 38.15 -26.88 23.50
C PRO A 168 36.73 -26.43 23.84
N LEU A 169 35.85 -26.23 22.85
CA LEU A 169 34.47 -25.81 23.06
C LEU A 169 33.61 -26.92 23.66
N ILE A 170 33.78 -28.17 23.19
CA ILE A 170 33.18 -29.35 23.81
C ILE A 170 33.59 -29.44 25.28
N ASP A 171 34.89 -29.27 25.57
CA ASP A 171 35.42 -29.30 26.93
C ASP A 171 34.83 -28.20 27.80
N GLY A 172 34.69 -26.99 27.25
CA GLY A 172 34.04 -25.87 27.90
C GLY A 172 32.57 -26.14 28.23
N HIS A 173 31.82 -26.73 27.30
CA HIS A 173 30.41 -27.08 27.54
C HIS A 173 30.25 -28.23 28.53
N LEU A 174 31.14 -29.23 28.53
CA LEU A 174 31.14 -30.29 29.53
C LEU A 174 31.50 -29.76 30.94
N ALA A 175 32.50 -28.87 31.04
CA ALA A 175 32.95 -28.29 32.30
C ALA A 175 31.89 -27.38 32.95
N LYS A 176 31.05 -26.73 32.15
CA LYS A 176 29.94 -25.88 32.62
C LYS A 176 28.75 -26.66 33.21
N GLY A 177 28.77 -27.99 33.16
CA GLY A 177 27.69 -28.81 33.71
C GLY A 177 26.33 -28.40 33.12
N GLU A 178 25.33 -28.17 33.98
CA GLU A 178 23.97 -27.77 33.56
C GLU A 178 23.89 -26.45 32.77
N GLU A 179 24.87 -25.55 32.91
CA GLU A 179 24.95 -24.30 32.13
C GLU A 179 25.60 -24.49 30.75
N GLY A 180 26.12 -25.68 30.47
CA GLY A 180 26.65 -26.04 29.15
C GLY A 180 25.55 -26.33 28.14
N ASP A 181 25.84 -26.13 26.85
CA ASP A 181 24.90 -26.40 25.76
C ASP A 181 24.44 -27.87 25.78
N ILE A 182 23.13 -28.06 25.87
CA ILE A 182 22.52 -29.39 26.07
C ILE A 182 22.79 -30.31 24.88
N VAL A 183 22.81 -29.79 23.66
CA VAL A 183 23.07 -30.58 22.44
C VAL A 183 24.49 -31.11 22.50
N THR A 184 25.47 -30.23 22.74
CA THR A 184 26.89 -30.60 22.84
C THR A 184 27.13 -31.62 23.95
N ARG A 185 26.49 -31.47 25.12
CA ARG A 185 26.63 -32.43 26.23
C ARG A 185 25.97 -33.77 25.93
N SER A 186 24.86 -33.79 25.19
CA SER A 186 24.09 -35.01 24.92
C SER A 186 24.73 -35.91 23.86
N ILE A 187 25.54 -35.36 22.95
CA ILE A 187 26.20 -36.15 21.89
C ILE A 187 27.49 -36.85 22.34
N VAL A 188 28.12 -36.38 23.42
CA VAL A 188 29.41 -36.91 23.89
C VAL A 188 29.17 -38.08 24.85
N CYS A 189 29.16 -39.29 24.30
CA CYS A 189 28.96 -40.51 25.09
C CYS A 189 30.22 -40.98 25.83
N CYS A 190 31.42 -40.59 25.36
CA CYS A 190 32.69 -40.93 25.99
C CYS A 190 33.76 -39.86 25.73
N LYS A 191 34.69 -39.72 26.67
CA LYS A 191 35.88 -38.88 26.54
C LYS A 191 37.06 -39.54 27.25
N ASP A 192 38.23 -39.53 26.62
CA ASP A 192 39.47 -40.11 27.15
C ASP A 192 39.30 -41.57 27.65
N GLY A 193 38.48 -42.35 26.94
CA GLY A 193 38.17 -43.74 27.27
C GLY A 193 37.20 -43.93 28.45
N LYS A 194 36.67 -42.85 29.03
CA LYS A 194 35.67 -42.89 30.11
C LYS A 194 34.29 -42.58 29.55
N ALA A 195 33.29 -43.34 29.97
CA ALA A 195 31.89 -43.03 29.68
C ALA A 195 31.51 -41.71 30.37
N ILE A 196 30.81 -40.84 29.66
CA ILE A 196 30.18 -39.66 30.24
C ILE A 196 28.71 -39.98 30.47
N GLU A 197 28.21 -39.67 31.66
CA GLU A 197 26.79 -39.82 31.97
C GLU A 197 25.96 -38.84 31.13
N MET A 198 24.99 -39.37 30.37
CA MET A 198 24.14 -38.52 29.54
C MET A 198 23.30 -37.60 30.44
N PRO A 199 23.20 -36.30 30.09
CA PRO A 199 22.26 -35.42 30.77
C PRO A 199 20.84 -35.99 30.64
N PRO A 200 19.98 -35.83 31.66
CA PRO A 200 18.58 -36.24 31.55
C PRO A 200 17.95 -35.53 30.34
N PRO A 201 17.11 -36.23 29.54
CA PRO A 201 16.51 -35.62 28.36
C PRO A 201 15.77 -34.37 28.80
N PRO A 202 15.89 -33.25 28.06
CA PRO A 202 15.11 -32.07 28.36
C PRO A 202 13.64 -32.48 28.35
N GLN A 203 13.00 -32.40 29.53
CA GLN A 203 11.56 -32.55 29.62
C GLN A 203 11.00 -31.47 28.70
N PRO A 204 10.18 -31.80 27.69
CA PRO A 204 9.52 -30.75 26.94
C PRO A 204 8.82 -29.88 27.96
N THR A 205 9.15 -28.59 27.97
CA THR A 205 8.30 -27.62 28.66
C THR A 205 6.87 -27.95 28.24
N PRO A 206 5.92 -28.12 29.19
CA PRO A 206 4.52 -28.35 28.85
C PRO A 206 4.21 -27.38 27.72
N PRO A 207 3.66 -27.85 26.58
CA PRO A 207 3.42 -26.96 25.46
C PRO A 207 2.74 -25.75 26.06
N LYS A 208 3.40 -24.58 26.01
CA LYS A 208 2.77 -23.33 26.43
C LYS A 208 1.42 -23.40 25.75
N PRO A 209 0.30 -23.42 26.49
CA PRO A 209 -1.01 -23.61 25.89
C PRO A 209 -1.00 -22.71 24.69
N LYS A 210 -1.15 -23.32 23.49
CA LYS A 210 -1.08 -22.62 22.20
C LYS A 210 -1.85 -21.36 22.49
N LYS A 211 -1.15 -20.22 22.57
CA LYS A 211 -1.84 -18.96 22.89
C LYS A 211 -2.77 -18.89 21.71
N GLU A 212 -4.05 -19.23 21.92
CA GLU A 212 -5.05 -19.20 20.86
C GLU A 212 -4.76 -17.88 20.19
N ALA A 213 -4.38 -17.93 18.90
CA ALA A 213 -4.18 -16.71 18.14
C ALA A 213 -5.42 -15.91 18.48
N ALA A 214 -5.23 -14.82 19.26
CA ALA A 214 -6.33 -14.21 19.99
C ALA A 214 -7.43 -14.08 18.96
N PRO A 215 -8.58 -14.76 19.14
CA PRO A 215 -9.52 -14.97 18.05
C PRO A 215 -9.67 -13.59 17.45
N LYS A 216 -9.25 -13.44 16.17
CA LYS A 216 -9.32 -12.14 15.47
C LYS A 216 -10.67 -11.64 15.89
N LYS A 217 -10.73 -10.54 16.68
CA LYS A 217 -12.02 -10.03 17.15
C LYS A 217 -12.78 -9.82 15.86
N GLU A 218 -13.65 -10.76 15.52
CA GLU A 218 -14.57 -10.60 14.43
C GLU A 218 -15.34 -9.39 14.92
N VAL A 219 -15.07 -8.27 14.27
CA VAL A 219 -15.83 -7.06 14.48
C VAL A 219 -17.25 -7.52 14.28
N ALA A 220 -18.01 -7.62 15.38
CA ALA A 220 -19.35 -8.15 15.33
C ALA A 220 -20.05 -7.42 14.18
N PRO A 221 -20.63 -8.15 13.20
CA PRO A 221 -21.19 -7.52 12.02
C PRO A 221 -22.06 -6.35 12.47
N PRO A 222 -21.87 -5.16 11.90
CA PRO A 222 -22.56 -3.96 12.36
C PRO A 222 -24.06 -4.26 12.44
N ASP A 223 -24.67 -3.88 13.56
CA ASP A 223 -26.11 -4.08 13.79
C ASP A 223 -26.87 -3.55 12.57
N PRO A 224 -27.57 -4.42 11.80
CA PRO A 224 -28.22 -4.01 10.56
C PRO A 224 -29.22 -2.88 10.77
N PHE A 225 -29.85 -2.79 11.96
CA PHE A 225 -30.72 -1.68 12.30
C PHE A 225 -29.94 -0.38 12.50
N LYS A 226 -28.79 -0.41 13.20
CA LYS A 226 -27.95 0.79 13.37
C LYS A 226 -27.39 1.27 12.04
N GLU A 227 -26.95 0.36 11.18
CA GLU A 227 -26.47 0.70 9.84
C GLU A 227 -27.58 1.34 9.00
N ALA A 228 -28.76 0.72 8.96
CA ALA A 228 -29.93 1.28 8.28
C ALA A 228 -30.34 2.64 8.86
N ALA A 229 -30.32 2.80 10.19
CA ALA A 229 -30.66 4.05 10.87
C ALA A 229 -29.64 5.16 10.57
N MET A 230 -28.34 4.87 10.55
CA MET A 230 -27.30 5.84 10.19
C MET A 230 -27.35 6.21 8.72
N ASN A 231 -27.63 5.25 7.82
CA ASN A 231 -27.86 5.54 6.41
C ASN A 231 -29.10 6.43 6.22
N ALA A 232 -30.23 6.11 6.88
CA ALA A 232 -31.44 6.92 6.83
C ALA A 232 -31.21 8.34 7.37
N LEU A 233 -30.48 8.48 8.49
CA LEU A 233 -30.12 9.77 9.06
C LEU A 233 -29.23 10.58 8.11
N THR A 234 -28.24 9.94 7.48
CA THR A 234 -27.31 10.58 6.55
C THR A 234 -28.05 11.07 5.30
N VAL A 235 -28.89 10.23 4.70
CA VAL A 235 -29.70 10.60 3.52
C VAL A 235 -30.71 11.70 3.86
N THR A 236 -31.36 11.62 5.03
CA THR A 236 -32.29 12.65 5.50
C THR A 236 -31.56 13.98 5.72
N GLY A 237 -30.40 13.95 6.37
CA GLY A 237 -29.58 15.15 6.61
C GLY A 237 -29.09 15.78 5.31
N ALA A 238 -28.59 14.98 4.37
CA ALA A 238 -28.17 15.45 3.06
C ALA A 238 -29.36 16.05 2.27
N GLY A 239 -30.50 15.37 2.26
CA GLY A 239 -31.73 15.85 1.60
C GLY A 239 -32.23 17.16 2.20
N ALA A 240 -32.29 17.26 3.53
CA ALA A 240 -32.66 18.48 4.24
C ALA A 240 -31.68 19.63 3.95
N GLY A 241 -30.37 19.35 3.86
CA GLY A 241 -29.35 20.33 3.48
C GLY A 241 -29.55 20.88 2.07
N ILE A 242 -29.82 20.01 1.09
CA ILE A 242 -30.11 20.43 -0.30
C ILE A 242 -31.39 21.25 -0.37
N LEU A 243 -32.46 20.84 0.33
CA LEU A 243 -33.70 21.61 0.41
C LEU A 243 -33.49 22.97 1.07
N GLY A 244 -32.68 23.06 2.12
CA GLY A 244 -32.31 24.32 2.78
C GLY A 244 -31.55 25.26 1.85
N MET A 245 -30.57 24.75 1.10
CA MET A 245 -29.87 25.53 0.07
C MET A 245 -30.83 25.99 -1.03
N GLY A 246 -31.73 25.12 -1.49
CA GLY A 246 -32.75 25.47 -2.48
C GLY A 246 -33.69 26.57 -2.00
N ALA A 247 -34.09 26.55 -0.72
CA ALA A 247 -34.87 27.63 -0.11
C ALA A 247 -34.09 28.95 -0.05
N GLY A 248 -32.78 28.91 0.21
CA GLY A 248 -31.91 30.10 0.17
C GLY A 248 -31.79 30.72 -1.23
N CYS A 249 -31.89 29.91 -2.28
CA CYS A 249 -31.94 30.35 -3.67
C CYS A 249 -33.37 30.65 -4.17
N ALA A 250 -34.40 30.52 -3.32
CA ALA A 250 -35.80 30.69 -3.72
C ALA A 250 -36.08 32.16 -4.04
N GLY A 251 -36.00 32.48 -5.34
CA GLY A 251 -36.12 33.84 -5.86
C GLY A 251 -35.14 34.15 -7.00
N ASP A 252 -34.09 33.33 -7.14
CA ASP A 252 -33.11 33.45 -8.23
C ASP A 252 -33.02 32.12 -8.99
N MET A 253 -33.70 32.07 -10.15
CA MET A 253 -33.73 30.88 -11.00
C MET A 253 -32.35 30.49 -11.54
N ALA A 254 -31.43 31.46 -11.71
CA ALA A 254 -30.09 31.17 -12.19
C ALA A 254 -29.25 30.52 -11.07
N MET A 255 -29.35 31.02 -9.84
CA MET A 255 -28.71 30.36 -8.69
C MET A 255 -29.29 28.98 -8.39
N LEU A 256 -30.60 28.80 -8.56
CA LEU A 256 -31.24 27.48 -8.43
C LEU A 256 -30.74 26.51 -9.51
N ALA A 257 -30.60 26.97 -10.76
CA ALA A 257 -30.01 26.18 -11.83
C ALA A 257 -28.55 25.79 -11.51
N ASN A 258 -27.75 26.73 -10.99
CA ASN A 258 -26.38 26.45 -10.54
C ASN A 258 -26.31 25.46 -9.38
N LEU A 259 -27.28 25.48 -8.45
CA LEU A 259 -27.39 24.45 -7.42
C LEU A 259 -27.67 23.06 -8.02
N GLY A 260 -28.54 22.98 -9.03
CA GLY A 260 -28.76 21.76 -9.81
C GLY A 260 -27.47 21.28 -10.50
N THR A 261 -26.75 22.20 -11.13
CA THR A 261 -25.46 21.93 -11.76
C THR A 261 -24.42 21.43 -10.75
N PHE A 262 -24.30 22.07 -9.58
CA PHE A 262 -23.41 21.67 -8.49
C PHE A 262 -23.67 20.23 -8.05
N THR A 263 -24.92 19.87 -7.78
CA THR A 263 -25.27 18.53 -7.31
C THR A 263 -24.98 17.45 -8.35
N LEU A 264 -25.34 17.67 -9.63
CA LEU A 264 -25.06 16.74 -10.72
C LEU A 264 -23.56 16.63 -11.03
N ALA A 265 -22.83 17.75 -11.01
CA ALA A 265 -21.40 17.77 -11.22
C ALA A 265 -20.64 17.06 -10.09
N GLY A 266 -21.08 17.20 -8.84
CA GLY A 266 -20.54 16.44 -7.71
C GLY A 266 -20.75 14.94 -7.88
N ALA A 267 -21.94 14.51 -8.31
CA ALA A 267 -22.22 13.09 -8.59
C ALA A 267 -21.37 12.56 -9.76
N ALA A 268 -21.22 13.33 -10.83
CA ALA A 268 -20.35 12.98 -11.96
C ALA A 268 -18.88 12.90 -11.52
N GLY A 269 -18.40 13.89 -10.75
CA GLY A 269 -17.04 13.91 -10.23
C GLY A 269 -16.73 12.73 -9.32
N TYR A 270 -17.68 12.34 -8.46
CA TYR A 270 -17.55 11.14 -7.62
C TYR A 270 -17.32 9.88 -8.47
N GLN A 271 -18.17 9.65 -9.48
CA GLN A 271 -18.06 8.45 -10.33
C GLN A 271 -16.80 8.44 -11.17
N VAL A 272 -16.44 9.60 -11.74
CA VAL A 272 -15.30 9.72 -12.64
C VAL A 272 -13.97 9.52 -11.93
N VAL A 273 -13.82 10.03 -10.69
CA VAL A 273 -12.56 9.90 -9.95
C VAL A 273 -12.36 8.48 -9.40
N TRP A 274 -13.41 7.82 -8.92
CA TRP A 274 -13.32 6.41 -8.49
C TRP A 274 -12.88 5.47 -9.63
N GLY A 275 -13.15 5.85 -10.88
CA GLY A 275 -12.73 5.11 -12.06
C GLY A 275 -11.27 5.31 -12.46
N VAL A 276 -10.51 6.22 -11.82
CA VAL A 276 -9.11 6.51 -12.17
C VAL A 276 -8.21 5.35 -11.75
N ALA A 277 -7.28 4.95 -12.62
CA ALA A 277 -6.31 3.92 -12.28
C ALA A 277 -5.34 4.42 -11.19
N HIS A 278 -5.03 3.58 -10.20
CA HIS A 278 -4.12 3.92 -9.09
C HIS A 278 -2.77 4.47 -9.56
N ALA A 279 -2.18 3.85 -10.60
CA ALA A 279 -0.94 4.31 -11.23
C ALA A 279 -1.00 5.74 -11.81
N LEU A 280 -2.21 6.26 -12.05
CA LEU A 280 -2.47 7.58 -12.61
C LEU A 280 -2.95 8.61 -11.55
N HIS A 281 -2.91 8.30 -10.25
CA HIS A 281 -3.27 9.27 -9.20
C HIS A 281 -2.34 10.50 -9.15
N THR A 282 -1.04 10.36 -9.44
CA THR A 282 -0.14 11.52 -9.56
C THR A 282 -0.50 12.37 -10.79
N PRO A 283 -0.64 11.80 -12.01
CA PRO A 283 -1.20 12.53 -13.16
C PRO A 283 -2.57 13.18 -12.90
N LEU A 284 -3.46 12.52 -12.16
CA LEU A 284 -4.76 13.07 -11.74
C LEU A 284 -4.58 14.37 -10.96
N MET A 285 -3.72 14.37 -9.94
CA MET A 285 -3.43 15.60 -9.17
C MET A 285 -2.85 16.70 -10.06
N SER A 286 -1.98 16.37 -11.00
CA SER A 286 -1.42 17.35 -11.94
C SER A 286 -2.49 17.95 -12.87
N VAL A 287 -3.39 17.11 -13.40
CA VAL A 287 -4.47 17.53 -14.29
C VAL A 287 -5.52 18.35 -13.54
N THR A 288 -5.91 17.95 -12.32
CA THR A 288 -6.81 18.74 -11.48
C THR A 288 -6.20 20.10 -11.18
N ASN A 289 -4.90 20.17 -10.94
CA ASN A 289 -4.21 21.44 -10.72
C ASN A 289 -4.25 22.32 -11.96
N ALA A 290 -3.95 21.79 -13.14
CA ALA A 290 -4.04 22.54 -14.38
C ALA A 290 -5.45 23.10 -14.61
N ILE A 291 -6.47 22.27 -14.40
CA ILE A 291 -7.89 22.64 -14.57
C ILE A 291 -8.34 23.63 -13.48
N SER A 292 -7.84 23.51 -12.25
CA SER A 292 -8.16 24.44 -11.15
C SER A 292 -7.71 25.87 -11.41
N GLY A 293 -6.76 26.09 -12.33
CA GLY A 293 -6.42 27.42 -12.83
C GLY A 293 -7.58 28.13 -13.57
N THR A 294 -8.74 27.48 -13.74
CA THR A 294 -9.98 28.14 -14.18
C THR A 294 -10.48 29.23 -13.23
N THR A 295 -9.90 29.42 -12.04
CA THR A 295 -10.01 30.68 -11.27
C THR A 295 -9.68 31.93 -12.11
N ALA A 296 -8.94 31.77 -13.22
CA ALA A 296 -8.75 32.82 -14.22
C ALA A 296 -10.08 33.37 -14.75
N LEU A 297 -11.10 32.52 -14.95
CA LEU A 297 -12.43 32.94 -15.41
C LEU A 297 -13.04 33.94 -14.44
N GLY A 298 -12.92 33.69 -13.13
CA GLY A 298 -13.49 34.60 -12.14
C GLY A 298 -12.80 35.96 -12.10
N GLY A 299 -11.47 35.97 -12.21
CA GLY A 299 -10.71 37.21 -12.41
C GLY A 299 -11.14 37.96 -13.68
N LEU A 300 -11.26 37.26 -14.81
CA LEU A 300 -11.69 37.86 -16.08
C LEU A 300 -13.09 38.48 -15.99
N MET A 301 -14.04 37.83 -15.31
CA MET A 301 -15.40 38.33 -15.13
C MET A 301 -15.48 39.62 -14.27
N LEU A 302 -14.47 39.89 -13.44
CA LEU A 302 -14.39 41.12 -12.62
C LEU A 302 -13.59 42.26 -13.27
N MET A 303 -12.85 41.97 -14.35
CA MET A 303 -12.08 42.98 -15.08
C MET A 303 -13.00 43.89 -15.92
N GLY A 304 -12.61 45.16 -16.07
CA GLY A 304 -13.40 46.15 -16.81
C GLY A 304 -14.62 46.66 -16.03
N SER A 305 -14.62 46.47 -14.71
CA SER A 305 -15.65 46.92 -13.80
C SER A 305 -15.54 48.41 -13.45
N GLY A 306 -14.42 49.07 -13.78
CA GLY A 306 -14.18 50.49 -13.51
C GLY A 306 -13.78 50.80 -12.06
N ASN A 307 -13.76 49.80 -11.17
CA ASN A 307 -13.23 49.94 -9.81
C ASN A 307 -11.75 49.52 -9.79
N THR A 308 -10.85 50.49 -9.62
CA THR A 308 -9.40 50.25 -9.65
C THR A 308 -8.94 49.18 -8.67
N GLY A 309 -9.51 49.13 -7.46
CA GLY A 309 -9.14 48.14 -6.45
C GLY A 309 -9.56 46.73 -6.86
N ALA A 310 -10.81 46.56 -7.30
CA ALA A 310 -11.32 45.28 -7.78
C ALA A 310 -10.57 44.81 -9.05
N GLU A 311 -10.25 45.73 -9.97
CA GLU A 311 -9.51 45.41 -11.20
C GLU A 311 -8.07 44.95 -10.94
N VAL A 312 -7.37 45.52 -9.95
CA VAL A 312 -6.03 45.06 -9.57
C VAL A 312 -6.08 43.64 -8.98
N LEU A 313 -7.06 43.36 -8.11
CA LEU A 313 -7.25 42.02 -7.54
C LEU A 313 -7.61 41.01 -8.62
N ALA A 314 -8.55 41.36 -9.50
CA ALA A 314 -8.97 40.56 -10.64
C ALA A 314 -7.82 40.26 -11.59
N GLY A 315 -7.04 41.28 -11.99
CA GLY A 315 -5.88 41.10 -12.86
C GLY A 315 -4.78 40.23 -12.22
N THR A 316 -4.57 40.37 -10.91
CA THR A 316 -3.67 39.50 -10.16
C THR A 316 -4.17 38.05 -10.17
N ALA A 317 -5.47 37.83 -9.95
CA ALA A 317 -6.09 36.51 -10.02
C ALA A 317 -5.89 35.87 -11.41
N VAL A 318 -6.10 36.63 -12.49
CA VAL A 318 -5.86 36.15 -13.87
C VAL A 318 -4.40 35.76 -14.07
N ALA A 319 -3.45 36.58 -13.64
CA ALA A 319 -2.02 36.30 -13.82
C ALA A 319 -1.57 35.03 -13.10
N VAL A 320 -1.89 34.89 -11.80
CA VAL A 320 -1.49 33.70 -11.02
C VAL A 320 -2.23 32.44 -11.47
N SER A 321 -3.49 32.57 -11.88
CA SER A 321 -4.26 31.46 -12.42
C SER A 321 -3.69 30.97 -13.76
N SER A 322 -3.23 31.88 -14.62
CA SER A 322 -2.59 31.52 -15.88
C SER A 322 -1.26 30.77 -15.68
N VAL A 323 -0.47 31.13 -14.65
CA VAL A 323 0.70 30.35 -14.23
C VAL A 323 0.30 28.92 -13.91
N ASN A 324 -0.80 28.74 -13.18
CA ASN A 324 -1.31 27.44 -12.78
C ASN A 324 -1.83 26.61 -13.96
N ILE A 325 -2.59 27.22 -14.89
CA ILE A 325 -3.09 26.55 -16.11
C ILE A 325 -1.92 25.98 -16.91
N VAL A 326 -1.00 26.85 -17.34
CA VAL A 326 0.05 26.45 -18.27
C VAL A 326 1.08 25.57 -17.57
N GLY A 327 1.50 25.94 -16.35
CA GLY A 327 2.43 25.13 -15.55
C GLY A 327 1.88 23.74 -15.26
N GLY A 328 0.61 23.63 -14.87
CA GLY A 328 -0.06 22.37 -14.60
C GLY A 328 -0.14 21.48 -15.84
N PHE A 329 -0.52 22.01 -17.01
CA PHE A 329 -0.58 21.22 -18.24
C PHE A 329 0.79 20.79 -18.77
N VAL A 330 1.82 21.63 -18.62
CA VAL A 330 3.21 21.26 -18.95
C VAL A 330 3.69 20.11 -18.06
N VAL A 331 3.45 20.19 -16.75
CA VAL A 331 3.80 19.11 -15.81
C VAL A 331 3.01 17.85 -16.12
N SER A 332 1.71 17.96 -16.37
CA SER A 332 0.83 16.82 -16.68
C SER A 332 1.29 16.08 -17.93
N LYS A 333 1.61 16.82 -19.00
CA LYS A 333 2.13 16.22 -20.24
C LYS A 333 3.43 15.46 -19.98
N ARG A 334 4.37 16.08 -19.26
CA ARG A 334 5.65 15.46 -18.92
C ARG A 334 5.48 14.20 -18.09
N MET A 335 4.56 14.19 -17.12
CA MET A 335 4.25 12.98 -16.34
C MET A 335 3.70 11.87 -17.23
N LEU A 336 2.73 12.19 -18.07
CA LEU A 336 2.12 11.21 -18.96
C LEU A 336 3.15 10.65 -19.95
N ASP A 337 4.03 11.49 -20.48
CA ASP A 337 5.10 11.06 -21.39
C ASP A 337 6.02 9.98 -20.79
N LEU A 338 6.17 9.90 -19.46
CA LEU A 338 6.92 8.84 -18.78
C LEU A 338 6.28 7.46 -18.94
N PHE A 339 4.96 7.40 -19.15
CA PHE A 339 4.22 6.14 -19.36
C PHE A 339 4.22 5.69 -20.82
N LYS A 340 4.80 6.46 -21.75
CA LYS A 340 4.91 6.06 -23.17
C LYS A 340 5.93 4.94 -23.32
N LYS A 341 5.59 3.93 -24.12
CA LYS A 341 6.58 2.94 -24.56
C LYS A 341 7.54 3.58 -25.56
N PRO A 342 8.84 3.24 -25.53
CA PRO A 342 9.79 3.70 -26.53
C PRO A 342 9.31 3.39 -27.96
N GLY A 343 9.25 4.41 -28.82
CA GLY A 343 8.83 4.27 -30.22
C GLY A 343 7.32 4.19 -30.47
N GLN A 344 6.48 4.29 -29.44
CA GLN A 344 5.02 4.31 -29.62
C GLN A 344 4.55 5.70 -30.12
N PRO A 345 3.95 5.81 -31.32
CA PRO A 345 3.38 7.07 -31.77
C PRO A 345 2.13 7.42 -30.95
N GLU A 346 1.97 8.70 -30.62
CA GLU A 346 0.86 9.21 -29.83
C GLU A 346 0.18 10.34 -30.61
N HIS A 347 -1.04 10.10 -31.09
CA HIS A 347 -1.77 10.99 -32.01
C HIS A 347 -2.91 11.77 -31.35
N SER A 348 -3.07 11.70 -30.03
CA SER A 348 -4.19 12.34 -29.33
C SER A 348 -4.10 13.87 -29.36
N TYR A 349 -2.96 14.44 -29.77
CA TYR A 349 -2.85 15.87 -30.09
C TYR A 349 -3.84 16.33 -31.15
N MET A 350 -4.39 15.42 -31.97
CA MET A 350 -5.47 15.71 -32.92
C MET A 350 -6.74 16.24 -32.23
N LEU A 351 -6.93 15.96 -30.93
CA LEU A 351 -8.03 16.53 -30.12
C LEU A 351 -7.90 18.04 -29.92
N LEU A 352 -6.74 18.65 -30.24
CA LEU A 352 -6.61 20.11 -30.29
C LEU A 352 -7.40 20.74 -31.44
N ALA A 353 -7.66 20.01 -32.53
CA ALA A 353 -8.43 20.52 -33.66
C ALA A 353 -9.89 20.86 -33.29
N PRO A 354 -10.68 19.95 -32.68
CA PRO A 354 -12.00 20.32 -32.17
C PRO A 354 -11.91 21.34 -31.03
N GLY A 355 -10.84 21.35 -30.23
CA GLY A 355 -10.57 22.40 -29.25
C GLY A 355 -10.43 23.79 -29.87
N ALA A 356 -9.73 23.92 -31.00
CA ALA A 356 -9.58 25.17 -31.71
C ALA A 356 -10.94 25.69 -32.23
N VAL A 357 -11.78 24.80 -32.77
CA VAL A 357 -13.15 25.14 -33.19
C VAL A 357 -13.97 25.64 -32.00
N LEU A 358 -13.90 24.95 -30.85
CA LEU A 358 -14.57 25.35 -29.62
C LEU A 358 -14.15 26.75 -29.16
N THR A 359 -12.85 27.07 -29.22
CA THR A 359 -12.33 28.39 -28.82
C THR A 359 -12.71 29.51 -29.78
N ALA A 360 -12.91 29.22 -31.07
CA ALA A 360 -13.30 30.23 -32.07
C ALA A 360 -14.81 30.52 -32.05
N ALA A 361 -15.62 29.52 -31.69
CA ALA A 361 -17.09 29.61 -31.68
C ALA A 361 -17.67 30.87 -30.99
N PRO A 362 -17.29 31.22 -29.75
CA PRO A 362 -17.90 32.36 -29.05
C PRO A 362 -17.54 33.72 -29.67
N PHE A 363 -16.45 33.82 -30.42
CA PHE A 363 -16.08 35.03 -31.15
C PHE A 363 -16.74 35.13 -32.52
N ALA A 364 -17.09 33.98 -33.13
CA ALA A 364 -17.82 33.93 -34.38
C ALA A 364 -19.31 34.28 -34.19
N ASP A 365 -19.90 33.76 -33.10
CA ASP A 365 -21.28 34.06 -32.72
C ASP A 365 -21.38 34.13 -31.18
N PRO A 366 -21.61 35.32 -30.60
CA PRO A 366 -21.80 35.49 -29.16
C PRO A 366 -22.94 34.64 -28.57
N ALA A 367 -23.92 34.22 -29.38
CA ALA A 367 -24.98 33.31 -28.92
C ALA A 367 -24.44 31.92 -28.49
N LEU A 368 -23.23 31.55 -28.93
CA LEU A 368 -22.58 30.30 -28.59
C LEU A 368 -21.83 30.32 -27.26
N ILE A 369 -21.65 31.47 -26.61
CA ILE A 369 -20.92 31.60 -25.34
C ILE A 369 -21.38 30.58 -24.27
N PRO A 370 -22.69 30.42 -23.98
CA PRO A 370 -23.14 29.44 -22.98
C PRO A 370 -22.86 27.99 -23.40
N ALA A 371 -23.06 27.67 -24.69
CA ALA A 371 -22.81 26.33 -25.23
C ALA A 371 -21.32 25.97 -25.17
N THR A 372 -20.43 26.92 -25.48
CA THR A 372 -18.99 26.76 -25.32
C THR A 372 -18.63 26.42 -23.88
N GLY A 373 -19.22 27.11 -22.89
CA GLY A 373 -19.01 26.80 -21.47
C GLY A 373 -19.44 25.38 -21.08
N VAL A 374 -20.57 24.90 -21.58
CA VAL A 374 -21.03 23.52 -21.34
C VAL A 374 -20.07 22.50 -21.93
N VAL A 375 -19.69 22.66 -23.20
CA VAL A 375 -18.74 21.76 -23.87
C VAL A 375 -17.39 21.78 -23.16
N SER A 376 -16.91 22.96 -22.75
CA SER A 376 -15.70 23.11 -21.95
C SER A 376 -15.74 22.31 -20.66
N SER A 377 -16.85 22.37 -19.93
CA SER A 377 -17.05 21.64 -18.68
C SER A 377 -17.05 20.12 -18.91
N LEU A 378 -17.71 19.66 -19.98
CA LEU A 378 -17.70 18.25 -20.37
C LEU A 378 -16.30 17.75 -20.74
N LEU A 379 -15.51 18.57 -21.43
CA LEU A 379 -14.12 18.24 -21.76
C LEU A 379 -13.23 18.19 -20.50
N CYS A 380 -13.46 19.03 -19.50
CA CYS A 380 -12.79 18.95 -18.21
C CYS A 380 -13.17 17.67 -17.44
N ILE A 381 -14.45 17.27 -17.44
CA ILE A 381 -14.89 15.98 -16.87
C ILE A 381 -14.25 14.81 -17.62
N GLY A 382 -14.29 14.85 -18.95
CA GLY A 382 -13.68 13.83 -19.81
C GLY A 382 -12.16 13.73 -19.64
N SER A 383 -11.49 14.84 -19.32
CA SER A 383 -10.06 14.88 -19.01
C SER A 383 -9.70 13.95 -17.85
N ILE A 384 -10.49 14.00 -16.78
CA ILE A 384 -10.31 13.14 -15.61
C ILE A 384 -10.77 11.71 -15.92
N GLY A 385 -11.92 11.54 -16.59
CA GLY A 385 -12.44 10.20 -16.92
C GLY A 385 -11.51 9.40 -17.84
N ALA A 386 -10.75 10.08 -18.69
CA ALA A 386 -9.73 9.45 -19.52
C ALA A 386 -8.51 8.93 -18.73
N LEU A 387 -8.35 9.28 -17.44
CA LEU A 387 -7.32 8.71 -16.57
C LEU A 387 -7.71 7.33 -15.99
N ALA A 388 -8.84 6.76 -16.40
CA ALA A 388 -9.21 5.39 -16.05
C ALA A 388 -8.23 4.34 -16.58
N ASN A 389 -7.46 4.67 -17.63
CA ASN A 389 -6.40 3.81 -18.14
C ASN A 389 -5.32 4.63 -18.87
N VAL A 390 -4.10 4.08 -18.94
CA VAL A 390 -2.94 4.74 -19.55
C VAL A 390 -3.15 5.05 -21.04
N LYS A 391 -3.93 4.25 -21.78
CA LYS A 391 -4.14 4.44 -23.23
C LYS A 391 -4.95 5.70 -23.52
N THR A 392 -5.96 6.00 -22.71
CA THR A 392 -6.81 7.18 -22.90
C THR A 392 -6.25 8.44 -22.22
N ALA A 393 -5.32 8.29 -21.27
CA ALA A 393 -4.81 9.39 -20.45
C ALA A 393 -4.26 10.58 -21.26
N PHE A 394 -3.56 10.32 -22.38
CA PHE A 394 -3.06 11.38 -23.27
C PHE A 394 -4.17 12.19 -23.90
N GLY A 395 -5.20 11.51 -24.43
CA GLY A 395 -6.38 12.18 -24.96
C GLY A 395 -7.08 13.00 -23.90
N GLY A 396 -7.17 12.48 -22.68
CA GLY A 396 -7.69 13.20 -21.52
C GLY A 396 -6.97 14.53 -21.26
N ALA A 397 -5.64 14.55 -21.31
CA ALA A 397 -4.89 15.79 -21.12
C ALA A 397 -5.24 16.85 -22.17
N TYR A 398 -5.34 16.47 -23.45
CA TYR A 398 -5.73 17.41 -24.52
C TYR A 398 -7.21 17.84 -24.44
N MET A 399 -8.10 16.98 -23.96
CA MET A 399 -9.48 17.36 -23.64
C MET A 399 -9.49 18.42 -22.53
N GLY A 400 -8.69 18.24 -21.48
CA GLY A 400 -8.55 19.22 -20.40
C GLY A 400 -8.04 20.57 -20.92
N MET A 401 -6.99 20.57 -21.75
CA MET A 401 -6.47 21.81 -22.37
C MET A 401 -7.56 22.51 -23.19
N SER A 402 -8.29 21.76 -24.01
CA SER A 402 -9.37 22.29 -24.86
C SER A 402 -10.54 22.81 -24.03
N GLY A 403 -10.87 22.14 -22.92
CA GLY A 403 -11.92 22.56 -21.99
C GLY A 403 -11.59 23.89 -21.33
N VAL A 404 -10.40 24.01 -20.74
CA VAL A 404 -9.93 25.26 -20.11
C VAL A 404 -9.82 26.38 -21.14
N ALA A 405 -9.24 26.11 -22.33
CA ALA A 405 -9.12 27.10 -23.39
C ALA A 405 -10.50 27.60 -23.88
N GLY A 406 -11.48 26.70 -24.04
CA GLY A 406 -12.84 27.07 -24.41
C GLY A 406 -13.53 27.92 -23.33
N GLY A 407 -13.31 27.64 -22.05
CA GLY A 407 -13.87 28.42 -20.94
C GLY A 407 -13.28 29.84 -20.88
N LEU A 408 -11.97 29.95 -21.10
CA LEU A 408 -11.30 31.25 -21.26
C LEU A 408 -11.83 32.00 -22.48
N ALA A 409 -11.96 31.34 -23.63
CA ALA A 409 -12.47 31.95 -24.86
C ALA A 409 -13.91 32.47 -24.70
N ALA A 410 -14.80 31.69 -24.10
CA ALA A 410 -16.16 32.10 -23.80
C ALA A 410 -16.21 33.32 -22.87
N THR A 411 -15.36 33.33 -21.85
CA THR A 411 -15.28 34.45 -20.90
C THR A 411 -14.73 35.71 -21.57
N LEU A 412 -13.64 35.59 -22.34
CA LEU A 412 -13.06 36.70 -23.09
C LEU A 412 -14.05 37.28 -24.11
N ALA A 413 -14.80 36.44 -24.83
CA ALA A 413 -15.81 36.90 -25.78
C ALA A 413 -16.97 37.66 -25.12
N ALA A 414 -17.26 37.38 -23.84
CA ALA A 414 -18.28 38.08 -23.06
C ALA A 414 -17.77 39.39 -22.42
N MET A 415 -16.46 39.64 -22.41
CA MET A 415 -15.86 40.79 -21.73
C MET A 415 -15.99 42.10 -22.54
N PRO A 416 -15.98 43.27 -21.86
CA PRO A 416 -15.90 44.56 -22.54
C PRO A 416 -14.62 44.67 -23.40
N PRO A 417 -14.70 45.19 -24.66
CA PRO A 417 -13.54 45.28 -25.54
C PRO A 417 -12.35 46.06 -24.97
N ALA A 418 -12.61 47.05 -24.11
CA ALA A 418 -11.56 47.84 -23.46
C ALA A 418 -10.70 47.04 -22.47
N ALA A 419 -11.24 45.97 -21.88
CA ALA A 419 -10.52 45.13 -20.92
C ALA A 419 -9.71 44.00 -21.58
N LEU A 420 -10.00 43.67 -22.86
CA LEU A 420 -9.37 42.58 -23.59
C LEU A 420 -7.83 42.68 -23.67
N PRO A 421 -7.21 43.85 -23.97
CA PRO A 421 -5.76 43.92 -24.08
C PRO A 421 -5.05 43.60 -22.75
N ALA A 422 -5.59 44.11 -21.63
CA ALA A 422 -5.04 43.85 -20.30
C ALA A 422 -5.20 42.38 -19.91
N ALA A 423 -6.39 41.81 -20.15
CA ALA A 423 -6.66 40.39 -19.90
C ALA A 423 -5.72 39.48 -20.71
N GLY A 424 -5.57 39.75 -22.01
CA GLY A 424 -4.67 39.01 -22.90
C GLY A 424 -3.20 39.11 -22.45
N ALA A 425 -2.74 40.30 -22.04
CA ALA A 425 -1.38 40.50 -21.56
C ALA A 425 -1.10 39.72 -20.26
N LEU A 426 -2.04 39.73 -19.31
CA LEU A 426 -1.92 39.00 -18.04
C LEU A 426 -1.95 37.48 -18.23
N LEU A 427 -2.85 36.98 -19.09
CA LEU A 427 -2.89 35.57 -19.47
C LEU A 427 -1.58 35.15 -20.14
N ALA A 428 -1.06 35.94 -21.08
CA ALA A 428 0.20 35.64 -21.76
C ALA A 428 1.41 35.67 -20.80
N ALA A 429 1.50 36.67 -19.92
CA ALA A 429 2.59 36.80 -18.95
C ALA A 429 2.57 35.67 -17.93
N GLY A 430 1.41 35.40 -17.33
CA GLY A 430 1.25 34.28 -16.40
C GLY A 430 1.49 32.94 -17.08
N GLY A 431 1.00 32.76 -18.31
CA GLY A 431 1.18 31.54 -19.08
C GLY A 431 2.64 31.28 -19.44
N ALA A 432 3.38 32.32 -19.84
CA ALA A 432 4.83 32.22 -20.07
C ALA A 432 5.58 31.84 -18.77
N GLY A 433 5.23 32.48 -17.64
CA GLY A 433 5.78 32.11 -16.33
C GLY A 433 5.49 30.66 -15.96
N GLY A 434 4.25 30.21 -16.15
CA GLY A 434 3.82 28.83 -15.94
C GLY A 434 4.57 27.84 -16.81
N ALA A 435 4.79 28.15 -18.09
CA ALA A 435 5.54 27.30 -19.01
C ALA A 435 7.00 27.12 -18.56
N VAL A 436 7.67 28.21 -18.18
CA VAL A 436 9.05 28.17 -17.67
C VAL A 436 9.14 27.35 -16.40
N LEU A 437 8.28 27.63 -15.41
CA LEU A 437 8.27 26.92 -14.13
C LEU A 437 7.95 25.43 -14.34
N GLY A 438 6.91 25.10 -15.10
CA GLY A 438 6.50 23.72 -15.38
C GLY A 438 7.57 22.92 -16.12
N ALA A 439 8.35 23.55 -17.00
CA ALA A 439 9.46 22.90 -17.71
C ALA A 439 10.65 22.57 -16.79
N GLN A 440 10.84 23.32 -15.70
CA GLN A 440 11.96 23.15 -14.78
C GLN A 440 11.69 22.14 -13.65
N VAL A 441 10.45 21.73 -13.46
CA VAL A 441 10.06 20.80 -12.38
C VAL A 441 10.63 19.40 -12.63
N SER A 442 11.28 18.80 -11.64
CA SER A 442 11.72 17.41 -11.69
C SER A 442 10.60 16.46 -11.22
N PRO A 443 10.50 15.22 -11.74
CA PRO A 443 9.58 14.20 -11.21
C PRO A 443 9.71 13.99 -9.69
N MET A 444 10.92 14.13 -9.15
CA MET A 444 11.17 14.06 -7.71
C MET A 444 10.58 15.24 -6.92
N ALA A 445 10.40 16.39 -7.57
CA ALA A 445 9.92 17.63 -6.96
C ALA A 445 8.40 17.83 -7.11
N LEU A 446 7.70 16.87 -7.72
CA LEU A 446 6.26 16.97 -7.97
C LEU A 446 5.42 17.23 -6.72
N PRO A 447 5.66 16.58 -5.56
CA PRO A 447 4.89 16.84 -4.33
C PRO A 447 4.87 18.30 -3.91
N GLN A 448 6.04 18.93 -3.82
CA GLN A 448 6.12 20.33 -3.44
C GLN A 448 5.57 21.25 -4.54
N THR A 449 5.81 20.96 -5.83
CA THR A 449 5.27 21.80 -6.92
C THR A 449 3.73 21.79 -6.93
N VAL A 450 3.11 20.62 -6.75
CA VAL A 450 1.65 20.50 -6.65
C VAL A 450 1.11 21.30 -5.47
N ALA A 451 1.76 21.23 -4.30
CA ALA A 451 1.41 22.07 -3.17
C ALA A 451 1.52 23.58 -3.51
N ALA A 452 2.63 24.01 -4.13
CA ALA A 452 2.79 25.41 -4.54
C ALA A 452 1.68 25.88 -5.50
N PHE A 453 1.27 25.03 -6.45
CA PHE A 453 0.19 25.36 -7.39
C PHE A 453 -1.17 25.54 -6.71
N HIS A 454 -1.53 24.69 -5.74
CA HIS A 454 -2.75 24.90 -4.94
C HIS A 454 -2.74 26.24 -4.20
N SER A 455 -1.57 26.73 -3.78
CA SER A 455 -1.49 28.03 -3.12
C SER A 455 -1.90 29.18 -4.03
N LEU A 456 -1.58 29.10 -5.33
CA LEU A 456 -1.97 30.09 -6.33
C LEU A 456 -3.49 30.11 -6.54
N VAL A 457 -4.12 28.93 -6.56
CA VAL A 457 -5.57 28.77 -6.67
C VAL A 457 -6.27 29.37 -5.45
N GLY A 458 -5.80 29.03 -4.25
CA GLY A 458 -6.34 29.57 -3.01
C GLY A 458 -6.21 31.10 -2.95
N PHE A 459 -5.07 31.63 -3.38
CA PHE A 459 -4.85 33.08 -3.46
C PHE A 459 -5.80 33.75 -4.47
N ALA A 460 -5.93 33.19 -5.67
CA ALA A 460 -6.84 33.71 -6.71
C ALA A 460 -8.29 33.74 -6.22
N ALA A 461 -8.79 32.64 -5.66
CA ALA A 461 -10.16 32.58 -5.14
C ALA A 461 -10.40 33.58 -4.00
N MET A 462 -9.43 33.73 -3.09
CA MET A 462 -9.49 34.68 -1.98
C MET A 462 -9.61 36.13 -2.47
N ILE A 463 -8.76 36.54 -3.42
CA ILE A 463 -8.78 37.91 -3.95
C ILE A 463 -9.94 38.16 -4.92
N THR A 464 -10.42 37.13 -5.65
CA THR A 464 -11.66 37.22 -6.43
C THR A 464 -12.86 37.49 -5.51
N ALA A 465 -12.96 36.78 -4.38
CA ALA A 465 -14.04 36.99 -3.42
C ALA A 465 -14.04 38.41 -2.83
N ILE A 466 -12.87 38.91 -2.45
CA ILE A 466 -12.69 40.29 -1.97
C ILE A 466 -13.05 41.30 -3.08
N GLY A 467 -12.56 41.10 -4.30
CA GLY A 467 -12.84 41.97 -5.44
C GLY A 467 -14.32 42.01 -5.80
N SER A 468 -15.01 40.87 -5.76
CA SER A 468 -16.45 40.79 -6.02
C SER A 468 -17.26 41.55 -4.98
N HIS A 469 -16.90 41.44 -3.68
CA HIS A 469 -17.52 42.26 -2.63
C HIS A 469 -17.30 43.77 -2.84
N MET A 470 -16.14 44.19 -3.35
CA MET A 470 -15.89 45.61 -3.65
C MET A 470 -16.80 46.15 -4.77
N LEU A 471 -17.23 45.30 -5.69
CA LEU A 471 -18.17 45.66 -6.75
C LEU A 471 -19.63 45.55 -6.32
N HIS A 472 -19.93 44.62 -5.41
CA HIS A 472 -21.29 44.30 -4.98
C HIS A 472 -21.42 44.24 -3.45
N PRO A 473 -21.17 45.35 -2.73
CA PRO A 473 -21.14 45.35 -1.26
C PRO A 473 -22.49 45.01 -0.61
N ASP A 474 -23.59 45.28 -1.32
CA ASP A 474 -24.97 45.07 -0.89
C ASP A 474 -25.64 43.89 -1.60
N ALA A 475 -24.85 42.93 -2.10
CA ALA A 475 -25.37 41.74 -2.76
C ALA A 475 -26.27 40.90 -1.84
N ASN A 476 -27.06 40.01 -2.44
CA ASN A 476 -27.96 39.12 -1.72
C ASN A 476 -27.21 38.15 -0.78
N ALA A 477 -27.96 37.50 0.12
CA ALA A 477 -27.39 36.60 1.13
C ALA A 477 -26.58 35.44 0.52
N VAL A 478 -26.99 34.93 -0.66
CA VAL A 478 -26.30 33.81 -1.32
C VAL A 478 -24.96 34.26 -1.88
N HIS A 479 -24.89 35.41 -2.54
CA HIS A 479 -23.65 36.00 -3.02
C HIS A 479 -22.69 36.31 -1.86
N LYS A 480 -23.20 36.94 -0.78
CA LYS A 480 -22.39 37.18 0.42
C LYS A 480 -21.87 35.86 1.04
N THR A 481 -22.72 34.84 1.13
CA THR A 481 -22.32 33.51 1.61
C THR A 481 -21.21 32.91 0.75
N ALA A 482 -21.35 32.97 -0.58
CA ALA A 482 -20.35 32.48 -1.52
C ALA A 482 -19.03 33.25 -1.41
N ALA A 483 -19.08 34.58 -1.29
CA ALA A 483 -17.90 35.44 -1.15
C ALA A 483 -17.10 35.09 0.11
N ILE A 484 -17.75 35.04 1.28
CA ILE A 484 -17.03 34.80 2.53
C ILE A 484 -16.51 33.37 2.66
N LEU A 485 -17.22 32.38 2.10
CA LEU A 485 -16.73 31.01 2.01
C LEU A 485 -15.55 30.89 1.05
N GLY A 486 -15.62 31.50 -0.14
CA GLY A 486 -14.51 31.53 -1.10
C GLY A 486 -13.26 32.18 -0.52
N ASN A 487 -13.44 33.26 0.24
CA ASN A 487 -12.38 33.95 0.96
C ASN A 487 -11.74 33.06 2.06
N PHE A 488 -12.58 32.44 2.92
CA PHE A 488 -12.13 31.53 3.97
C PHE A 488 -11.37 30.31 3.42
N ILE A 489 -11.98 29.59 2.47
CA ILE A 489 -11.39 28.38 1.88
C ILE A 489 -10.11 28.76 1.11
N GLY A 490 -10.14 29.86 0.36
CA GLY A 490 -8.99 30.38 -0.37
C GLY A 490 -7.80 30.69 0.54
N GLY A 491 -8.03 31.39 1.66
CA GLY A 491 -6.97 31.75 2.60
C GLY A 491 -6.35 30.55 3.34
N VAL A 492 -7.17 29.56 3.75
CA VAL A 492 -6.66 28.31 4.32
C VAL A 492 -5.84 27.54 3.30
N THR A 493 -6.33 27.47 2.05
CA THR A 493 -5.65 26.76 0.95
C THR A 493 -4.31 27.42 0.60
N LEU A 494 -4.28 28.75 0.47
CA LEU A 494 -3.08 29.53 0.19
C LEU A 494 -1.96 29.19 1.18
N THR A 495 -2.20 29.46 2.45
CA THR A 495 -1.16 29.38 3.48
C THR A 495 -0.86 27.94 3.87
N GLY A 496 -1.87 27.08 3.95
CA GLY A 496 -1.68 25.65 4.20
C GLY A 496 -0.79 25.01 3.13
N SER A 497 -1.03 25.32 1.87
CA SER A 497 -0.22 24.83 0.75
C SER A 497 1.20 25.37 0.75
N LEU A 498 1.43 26.63 1.15
CA LEU A 498 2.77 27.18 1.31
C LEU A 498 3.56 26.47 2.43
N VAL A 499 2.90 26.13 3.54
CA VAL A 499 3.53 25.35 4.61
C VAL A 499 3.83 23.92 4.15
N ALA A 500 2.90 23.28 3.44
CA ALA A 500 3.12 21.95 2.84
C ALA A 500 4.32 21.97 1.88
N PHE A 501 4.38 22.96 0.98
CA PHE A 501 5.52 23.20 0.10
C PHE A 501 6.83 23.32 0.90
N GLY A 502 6.86 24.20 1.90
CA GLY A 502 8.04 24.43 2.72
C GLY A 502 8.54 23.17 3.43
N LYS A 503 7.64 22.35 3.96
CA LYS A 503 8.00 21.08 4.62
C LYS A 503 8.48 20.01 3.65
N LEU A 504 7.84 19.88 2.49
CA LEU A 504 8.22 18.88 1.48
C LEU A 504 9.56 19.22 0.82
N ASN A 505 9.79 20.50 0.55
CA ASN A 505 11.01 21.00 -0.05
C ASN A 505 12.18 21.10 0.95
N GLY A 506 11.90 20.99 2.25
CA GLY A 506 12.90 21.04 3.32
C GLY A 506 13.29 22.45 3.77
N ASN A 507 12.56 23.48 3.33
CA ASN A 507 12.70 24.85 3.86
C ASN A 507 12.17 24.97 5.29
N LEU A 508 11.19 24.14 5.66
CA LEU A 508 10.64 24.03 7.01
C LEU A 508 10.93 22.63 7.57
N GLY A 509 11.06 22.53 8.90
CA GLY A 509 11.23 21.25 9.58
C GLY A 509 10.03 20.31 9.34
N SER A 510 10.31 19.02 9.14
CA SER A 510 9.28 17.99 8.93
C SER A 510 8.52 17.58 10.20
N ALA A 511 8.99 18.01 11.37
CA ALA A 511 8.32 17.76 12.64
C ALA A 511 6.99 18.53 12.71
N PRO A 512 5.94 17.94 13.32
CA PRO A 512 4.69 18.67 13.57
C PRO A 512 4.94 19.83 14.55
N MET A 513 4.41 21.00 14.23
CA MET A 513 4.38 22.13 15.15
C MET A 513 3.50 21.76 16.35
N ASN A 514 4.05 21.90 17.56
CA ASN A 514 3.37 21.49 18.78
C ASN A 514 3.17 22.67 19.71
N LEU A 515 2.14 23.47 19.44
CA LEU A 515 1.72 24.56 20.33
C LEU A 515 0.84 24.03 21.48
N PRO A 516 0.96 24.61 22.69
CA PRO A 516 0.03 24.32 23.78
C PRO A 516 -1.42 24.52 23.34
N ALA A 517 -2.28 23.54 23.60
CA ALA A 517 -3.69 23.57 23.24
C ALA A 517 -3.98 23.83 21.73
N LYS A 518 -3.11 23.34 20.82
CA LYS A 518 -3.27 23.48 19.36
C LYS A 518 -4.70 23.23 18.84
N ASN A 519 -5.40 22.24 19.37
CA ASN A 519 -6.76 21.90 18.92
C ASN A 519 -7.78 22.95 19.37
N LEU A 520 -7.60 23.53 20.57
CA LEU A 520 -8.42 24.64 21.04
C LEU A 520 -8.16 25.91 20.21
N LEU A 521 -6.90 26.18 19.82
CA LEU A 521 -6.58 27.29 18.93
C LEU A 521 -7.27 27.13 17.57
N ASN A 522 -7.22 25.93 16.98
CA ASN A 522 -7.93 25.63 15.74
C ASN A 522 -9.45 25.81 15.87
N ALA A 523 -10.04 25.29 16.95
CA ALA A 523 -11.46 25.45 17.22
C ALA A 523 -11.86 26.91 17.43
N ALA A 524 -11.03 27.69 18.12
CA ALA A 524 -11.25 29.13 18.35
C ALA A 524 -11.16 29.92 17.05
N MET A 525 -10.18 29.63 16.18
CA MET A 525 -10.08 30.26 14.86
C MET A 525 -11.31 29.92 14.00
N LEU A 526 -11.76 28.66 13.99
CA LEU A 526 -12.97 28.25 13.27
C LEU A 526 -14.22 28.96 13.82
N ALA A 527 -14.39 29.04 15.14
CA ALA A 527 -15.49 29.76 15.76
C ALA A 527 -15.44 31.26 15.41
N GLY A 528 -14.24 31.85 15.39
CA GLY A 528 -14.01 33.21 14.90
C GLY A 528 -14.48 33.40 13.46
N GLN A 529 -14.18 32.45 12.57
CA GLN A 529 -14.66 32.50 11.19
C GLN A 529 -16.18 32.42 11.06
N ILE A 530 -16.82 31.55 11.84
CA ILE A 530 -18.30 31.48 11.88
C ILE A 530 -18.90 32.80 12.40
N GLY A 531 -18.26 33.43 13.38
CA GLY A 531 -18.63 34.76 13.88
C GLY A 531 -18.50 35.85 12.80
N MET A 532 -17.37 35.89 12.08
CA MET A 532 -17.16 36.83 10.97
C MET A 532 -18.18 36.61 9.85
N MET A 533 -18.48 35.35 9.51
CA MET A 533 -19.52 34.99 8.56
C MET A 533 -20.90 35.53 8.97
N SER A 534 -21.28 35.32 10.22
CA SER A 534 -22.56 35.80 10.75
C SER A 534 -22.63 37.33 10.76
N SER A 535 -21.54 38.01 11.13
CA SER A 535 -21.44 39.48 11.10
C SER A 535 -21.59 40.02 9.68
N TYR A 536 -20.86 39.44 8.73
CA TYR A 536 -20.86 39.86 7.33
C TYR A 536 -22.22 39.70 6.64
N LEU A 537 -22.95 38.63 6.95
CA LEU A 537 -24.30 38.42 6.42
C LEU A 537 -25.30 39.46 6.93
N GLY A 538 -25.11 39.96 8.16
CA GLY A 538 -25.97 40.96 8.79
C GLY A 538 -25.56 42.41 8.52
N SER A 539 -24.38 42.67 7.95
CA SER A 539 -23.85 44.03 7.78
C SER A 539 -24.26 44.67 6.45
N SER A 540 -24.50 45.99 6.48
CA SER A 540 -24.76 46.85 5.30
C SER A 540 -23.46 47.42 4.71
N GLY A 541 -22.38 46.65 4.81
CA GLY A 541 -21.00 46.99 4.48
C GLY A 541 -20.08 45.99 5.18
N GLY A 542 -19.23 45.28 4.42
CA GLY A 542 -18.62 44.04 4.90
C GLY A 542 -17.12 43.88 4.65
N MET A 543 -16.42 44.97 4.32
CA MET A 543 -15.01 44.89 3.97
C MET A 543 -14.08 44.53 5.15
N PRO A 544 -14.27 45.09 6.37
CA PRO A 544 -13.50 44.67 7.53
C PRO A 544 -13.63 43.17 7.82
N GLU A 545 -14.84 42.60 7.71
CA GLU A 545 -15.11 41.18 7.91
C GLU A 545 -14.42 40.31 6.86
N MET A 546 -14.42 40.73 5.60
CA MET A 546 -13.70 40.04 4.53
C MET A 546 -12.18 40.07 4.76
N VAL A 547 -11.61 41.21 5.14
CA VAL A 547 -10.17 41.31 5.45
C VAL A 547 -9.81 40.48 6.69
N ALA A 548 -10.64 40.55 7.73
CA ALA A 548 -10.46 39.76 8.96
C ALA A 548 -10.57 38.26 8.67
N THR A 549 -11.53 37.85 7.85
CA THR A 549 -11.70 36.46 7.39
C THR A 549 -10.44 35.98 6.68
N ALA A 550 -9.94 36.76 5.71
CA ALA A 550 -8.74 36.42 4.93
C ALA A 550 -7.50 36.25 5.82
N ALA A 551 -7.30 37.18 6.76
CA ALA A 551 -6.20 37.13 7.71
C ALA A 551 -6.31 35.93 8.65
N LEU A 552 -7.48 35.71 9.24
CA LEU A 552 -7.72 34.60 10.17
C LEU A 552 -7.61 33.24 9.47
N SER A 553 -8.11 33.10 8.24
CA SER A 553 -8.00 31.88 7.45
C SER A 553 -6.56 31.58 7.07
N SER A 554 -5.79 32.63 6.78
CA SER A 554 -4.36 32.52 6.49
C SER A 554 -3.58 32.03 7.71
N VAL A 555 -3.85 32.58 8.90
CA VAL A 555 -3.24 32.09 10.14
C VAL A 555 -3.67 30.65 10.43
N MET A 556 -4.95 30.33 10.23
CA MET A 556 -5.49 28.99 10.42
C MET A 556 -4.86 27.97 9.48
N GLY A 557 -4.64 28.30 8.20
CA GLY A 557 -3.96 27.42 7.24
C GLY A 557 -2.51 27.15 7.62
N VAL A 558 -1.76 28.19 8.04
CA VAL A 558 -0.41 28.01 8.60
C VAL A 558 -0.42 27.05 9.78
N HIS A 559 -1.34 27.26 10.73
CA HIS A 559 -1.37 26.50 11.97
C HIS A 559 -1.82 25.05 11.77
N LEU A 560 -2.89 24.80 11.00
CA LEU A 560 -3.42 23.47 10.72
C LEU A 560 -2.36 22.60 10.04
N VAL A 561 -1.82 23.04 8.89
CA VAL A 561 -0.84 22.25 8.13
C VAL A 561 0.53 22.25 8.82
N GLY A 562 0.87 23.32 9.52
CA GLY A 562 2.05 23.39 10.37
C GLY A 562 2.03 22.34 11.49
N SER A 563 0.86 21.97 11.99
CA SER A 563 0.69 20.95 13.03
C SER A 563 0.75 19.51 12.54
N VAL A 564 0.80 19.28 11.21
CA VAL A 564 0.86 17.93 10.63
C VAL A 564 2.31 17.49 10.38
N GLY A 565 2.64 16.25 10.70
CA GLY A 565 3.98 15.68 10.50
C GLY A 565 4.31 15.43 9.02
N GLY A 566 5.61 15.37 8.68
CA GLY A 566 6.06 15.20 7.31
C GLY A 566 5.64 13.89 6.62
N GLY A 567 5.42 12.80 7.37
CA GLY A 567 4.93 11.54 6.81
C GLY A 567 3.44 11.57 6.45
N ASP A 568 2.65 12.37 7.16
CA ASP A 568 1.22 12.58 6.92
C ASP A 568 0.94 13.69 5.89
N MET A 569 1.99 14.41 5.47
CA MET A 569 1.91 15.51 4.51
C MET A 569 1.22 15.16 3.18
N PRO A 570 1.40 13.95 2.59
CA PRO A 570 0.72 13.59 1.34
C PRO A 570 -0.80 13.66 1.46
N CYS A 571 -1.36 13.23 2.60
CA CYS A 571 -2.78 13.32 2.88
C CYS A 571 -3.22 14.79 2.96
N CYS A 572 -2.46 15.65 3.64
CA CYS A 572 -2.73 17.10 3.67
C CYS A 572 -2.76 17.74 2.28
N ILE A 573 -1.88 17.34 1.37
CA ILE A 573 -1.88 17.87 -0.01
C ILE A 573 -3.21 17.54 -0.70
N THR A 574 -3.73 16.32 -0.53
CA THR A 574 -5.02 15.92 -1.14
C THR A 574 -6.21 16.67 -0.53
N VAL A 575 -6.17 16.96 0.78
CA VAL A 575 -7.19 17.80 1.44
C VAL A 575 -7.17 19.22 0.87
N LEU A 576 -5.97 19.81 0.71
CA LEU A 576 -5.81 21.15 0.14
C LEU A 576 -6.19 21.19 -1.35
N ASN A 577 -5.97 20.10 -2.10
CA ASN A 577 -6.49 19.94 -3.47
C ASN A 577 -8.03 20.00 -3.46
N SER A 578 -8.67 19.27 -2.54
CA SER A 578 -10.13 19.31 -2.36
C SER A 578 -10.62 20.73 -2.06
N TYR A 579 -9.95 21.44 -1.15
CA TYR A 579 -10.29 22.82 -0.80
C TYR A 579 -10.16 23.78 -1.98
N SER A 580 -9.15 23.59 -2.83
CA SER A 580 -9.03 24.37 -4.06
C SER A 580 -10.27 24.22 -4.95
N GLY A 581 -10.80 23.00 -5.10
CA GLY A 581 -12.06 22.75 -5.82
C GLY A 581 -13.28 23.40 -5.17
N TRP A 582 -13.43 23.30 -3.85
CA TRP A 582 -14.55 23.94 -3.14
C TRP A 582 -14.47 25.48 -3.17
N ALA A 583 -13.27 26.05 -3.26
CA ALA A 583 -13.10 27.49 -3.50
C ALA A 583 -13.62 27.89 -4.89
N LEU A 584 -13.36 27.08 -5.93
CA LEU A 584 -13.94 27.31 -7.26
C LEU A 584 -15.47 27.15 -7.27
N VAL A 585 -16.04 26.24 -6.48
CA VAL A 585 -17.50 26.14 -6.32
C VAL A 585 -18.06 27.42 -5.72
N ALA A 586 -17.42 27.93 -4.66
CA ALA A 586 -17.81 29.21 -4.06
C ALA A 586 -17.72 30.36 -5.07
N GLU A 587 -16.65 30.43 -5.86
CA GLU A 587 -16.48 31.40 -6.96
C GLU A 587 -17.54 31.21 -8.07
N GLY A 588 -17.94 29.98 -8.35
CA GLY A 588 -19.00 29.65 -9.30
C GLY A 588 -20.37 30.17 -8.85
N PHE A 589 -20.73 30.00 -7.58
CA PHE A 589 -21.94 30.62 -7.03
C PHE A 589 -21.83 32.15 -6.95
N LEU A 590 -20.67 32.67 -6.58
CA LEU A 590 -20.39 34.10 -6.47
C LEU A 590 -20.62 34.83 -7.80
N LEU A 591 -20.14 34.23 -8.89
CA LEU A 591 -20.15 34.82 -10.24
C LEU A 591 -21.25 34.24 -11.14
N ASN A 592 -22.13 33.41 -10.59
CA ASN A 592 -23.19 32.72 -11.31
C ASN A 592 -22.67 31.94 -12.55
N SER A 593 -21.54 31.25 -12.39
CA SER A 593 -20.83 30.54 -13.47
C SER A 593 -21.00 29.01 -13.34
N PRO A 594 -21.75 28.37 -14.26
CA PRO A 594 -21.87 26.91 -14.28
C PRO A 594 -20.52 26.22 -14.50
N VAL A 595 -19.62 26.82 -15.30
CA VAL A 595 -18.30 26.23 -15.61
C VAL A 595 -17.45 26.10 -14.35
N LEU A 596 -17.32 27.19 -13.58
CA LEU A 596 -16.59 27.18 -12.30
C LEU A 596 -17.22 26.21 -11.30
N THR A 597 -18.55 26.15 -11.26
CA THR A 597 -19.29 25.24 -10.39
C THR A 597 -19.03 23.77 -10.74
N ILE A 598 -19.06 23.40 -12.03
CA ILE A 598 -18.81 22.03 -12.49
C ILE A 598 -17.36 21.63 -12.23
N VAL A 599 -16.43 22.48 -12.66
CA VAL A 599 -14.99 22.23 -12.52
C VAL A 599 -14.58 22.17 -11.05
N GLY A 600 -15.07 23.09 -10.23
CA GLY A 600 -14.82 23.10 -8.79
C GLY A 600 -15.34 21.86 -8.10
N SER A 601 -16.57 21.42 -8.42
CA SER A 601 -17.17 20.20 -7.84
C SER A 601 -16.34 18.97 -8.20
N LEU A 602 -15.89 18.87 -9.45
CA LEU A 602 -15.05 17.79 -9.94
C LEU A 602 -13.71 17.71 -9.18
N ILE A 603 -13.03 18.84 -9.01
CA ILE A 603 -11.74 18.91 -8.29
C ILE A 603 -11.95 18.65 -6.80
N GLY A 604 -13.01 19.22 -6.21
CA GLY A 604 -13.36 19.05 -4.80
C GLY A 604 -13.58 17.58 -4.44
N CYS A 605 -14.40 16.88 -5.24
CA CYS A 605 -14.61 15.44 -5.14
C CYS A 605 -13.31 14.66 -5.36
N SER A 606 -12.50 15.05 -6.34
CA SER A 606 -11.22 14.38 -6.63
C SER A 606 -10.27 14.38 -5.44
N GLY A 607 -10.03 15.56 -4.85
CA GLY A 607 -9.20 15.68 -3.66
C GLY A 607 -9.75 14.88 -2.48
N ALA A 608 -11.07 14.92 -2.24
CA ALA A 608 -11.70 14.21 -1.13
C ALA A 608 -11.59 12.68 -1.25
N ILE A 609 -11.79 12.14 -2.46
CA ILE A 609 -11.65 10.70 -2.72
C ILE A 609 -10.19 10.26 -2.54
N LEU A 610 -9.23 11.03 -3.09
CA LEU A 610 -7.81 10.74 -2.88
C LEU A 610 -7.43 10.79 -1.41
N THR A 611 -7.93 11.77 -0.64
CA THR A 611 -7.74 11.82 0.81
C THR A 611 -8.24 10.56 1.49
N LYS A 612 -9.45 10.09 1.14
CA LYS A 612 -10.02 8.86 1.69
C LYS A 612 -9.15 7.65 1.36
N ILE A 613 -8.77 7.48 0.09
CA ILE A 613 -7.88 6.37 -0.34
C ILE A 613 -6.57 6.38 0.46
N MET A 614 -5.97 7.55 0.67
CA MET A 614 -4.75 7.67 1.49
C MET A 614 -4.98 7.32 2.95
N CYS A 615 -6.06 7.84 3.55
CA CYS A 615 -6.42 7.58 4.95
C CYS A 615 -6.66 6.09 5.21
N ASP A 616 -7.45 5.45 4.34
CA ASP A 616 -7.79 4.03 4.41
C ASP A 616 -6.52 3.17 4.24
N ALA A 617 -5.64 3.51 3.29
CA ALA A 617 -4.37 2.81 3.08
C ALA A 617 -3.34 3.00 4.22
N MET A 618 -3.49 4.04 5.05
CA MET A 618 -2.69 4.23 6.27
C MET A 618 -3.37 3.64 7.51
N ASN A 619 -4.60 3.15 7.38
CA ASN A 619 -5.51 2.84 8.49
C ASN A 619 -5.59 3.98 9.53
N ARG A 620 -5.69 5.22 9.05
CA ARG A 620 -5.79 6.42 9.89
C ARG A 620 -6.94 7.29 9.43
N ASP A 621 -7.80 7.66 10.37
CA ASP A 621 -8.89 8.59 10.14
C ASP A 621 -8.38 10.01 9.81
N ILE A 622 -9.11 10.73 8.95
CA ILE A 622 -8.77 12.09 8.49
C ILE A 622 -8.63 13.09 9.64
N PHE A 623 -9.43 12.98 10.71
CA PHE A 623 -9.32 13.86 11.87
C PHE A 623 -8.03 13.59 12.65
N ASN A 624 -7.61 12.32 12.74
CA ASN A 624 -6.33 11.96 13.35
C ASN A 624 -5.14 12.47 12.53
N VAL A 625 -5.27 12.54 11.20
CA VAL A 625 -4.24 13.11 10.31
C VAL A 625 -4.15 14.63 10.45
N LEU A 626 -5.28 15.35 10.40
CA LEU A 626 -5.31 16.81 10.41
C LEU A 626 -5.07 17.44 11.79
N PHE A 627 -5.62 16.84 12.85
CA PHE A 627 -5.58 17.42 14.19
C PHE A 627 -4.55 16.75 15.11
N GLY A 628 -4.09 15.55 14.79
CA GLY A 628 -3.03 14.83 15.49
C GLY A 628 -3.30 14.61 16.99
N GLY A 629 -3.57 13.35 17.40
CA GLY A 629 -3.56 12.99 18.82
C GLY A 629 -4.89 13.05 19.56
N ILE A 630 -6.04 12.93 18.87
CA ILE A 630 -7.33 12.74 19.56
C ILE A 630 -7.50 11.27 20.00
N ASN A 631 -6.79 10.32 19.37
CA ASN A 631 -6.84 8.89 19.70
C ASN A 631 -5.50 8.14 19.56
N THR A 632 -4.35 8.79 19.80
CA THR A 632 -3.08 8.04 19.82
C THR A 632 -3.04 7.16 21.05
N VAL A 633 -3.47 5.90 20.88
CA VAL A 633 -3.13 4.81 21.80
C VAL A 633 -1.62 4.88 21.99
N ALA A 634 -1.17 4.94 23.24
CA ALA A 634 0.26 4.96 23.53
C ALA A 634 0.92 3.80 22.79
N PRO A 635 2.06 4.01 22.11
CA PRO A 635 2.70 2.95 21.36
C PRO A 635 2.93 1.79 22.33
N VAL A 636 2.30 0.65 22.02
CA VAL A 636 2.70 -0.61 22.64
C VAL A 636 4.14 -0.82 22.18
N LYS A 637 5.12 -0.47 23.03
CA LYS A 637 6.49 -0.92 22.83
C LYS A 637 6.40 -2.42 22.70
N GLY A 638 6.81 -2.95 21.54
CA GLY A 638 6.75 -4.37 21.26
C GLY A 638 7.28 -5.16 22.45
N GLN A 639 6.57 -6.22 22.85
CA GLN A 639 7.02 -7.09 23.92
C GLN A 639 8.47 -7.47 23.65
N ASP A 640 9.34 -7.31 24.65
CA ASP A 640 10.74 -7.68 24.57
C ASP A 640 10.83 -9.20 24.46
N THR A 641 10.98 -9.71 23.23
CA THR A 641 11.00 -11.14 22.91
C THR A 641 12.38 -11.79 23.07
N GLY A 642 13.35 -11.10 23.69
CA GLY A 642 14.72 -11.57 23.85
C GLY A 642 15.68 -11.00 22.78
N PRO A 643 16.94 -11.50 22.70
CA PRO A 643 17.95 -10.98 21.79
C PRO A 643 17.51 -11.18 20.33
N LYS A 644 17.36 -10.07 19.61
CA LYS A 644 16.98 -10.03 18.19
C LYS A 644 18.25 -10.02 17.33
N GLU A 645 18.56 -11.14 16.69
CA GLU A 645 19.65 -11.24 15.73
C GLU A 645 19.11 -11.14 14.30
N HIS A 646 19.77 -10.35 13.45
CA HIS A 646 19.47 -10.27 12.01
C HIS A 646 20.62 -10.88 11.20
N VAL A 647 20.32 -11.36 10.00
CA VAL A 647 21.32 -11.88 9.07
C VAL A 647 21.68 -10.78 8.08
N GLU A 648 22.97 -10.49 7.91
CA GLU A 648 23.45 -9.56 6.89
C GLU A 648 23.92 -10.30 5.64
N THR A 649 23.72 -9.70 4.47
CA THR A 649 24.13 -10.24 3.18
C THR A 649 24.97 -9.24 2.39
N SER A 650 25.52 -9.68 1.26
CA SER A 650 26.36 -8.86 0.38
C SER A 650 25.77 -8.73 -1.01
N VAL A 651 26.16 -7.69 -1.75
CA VAL A 651 25.73 -7.44 -3.13
C VAL A 651 25.99 -8.67 -4.03
N ALA A 652 27.12 -9.35 -3.84
CA ALA A 652 27.49 -10.52 -4.63
C ALA A 652 26.53 -11.70 -4.38
N ALA A 653 26.18 -11.95 -3.12
CA ALA A 653 25.25 -13.01 -2.74
C ALA A 653 23.83 -12.71 -3.25
N VAL A 654 23.38 -11.45 -3.16
CA VAL A 654 22.07 -11.04 -3.69
C VAL A 654 22.03 -11.17 -5.21
N ALA A 655 23.09 -10.79 -5.93
CA ALA A 655 23.16 -10.98 -7.38
C ALA A 655 23.09 -12.46 -7.78
N GLU A 656 23.69 -13.36 -6.99
CA GLU A 656 23.61 -14.80 -7.20
C GLU A 656 22.22 -15.38 -6.91
N LEU A 657 21.54 -14.89 -5.87
CA LEU A 657 20.14 -15.25 -5.61
C LEU A 657 19.24 -14.84 -6.78
N LEU A 658 19.41 -13.61 -7.29
CA LEU A 658 18.63 -13.11 -8.42
C LEU A 658 18.91 -13.92 -9.70
N ALA A 659 20.16 -14.30 -9.95
CA ALA A 659 20.52 -15.08 -11.13
C ALA A 659 19.90 -16.49 -11.14
N ASN A 660 19.57 -17.04 -9.97
CA ASN A 660 18.96 -18.37 -9.82
C ASN A 660 17.45 -18.33 -9.60
N ALA A 661 16.85 -17.14 -9.49
CA ALA A 661 15.43 -16.96 -9.26
C ALA A 661 14.62 -17.07 -10.57
N ARG A 662 13.33 -17.41 -10.48
CA ARG A 662 12.38 -17.34 -11.59
C ARG A 662 11.39 -16.19 -11.41
N GLU A 663 10.84 -16.05 -10.21
CA GLU A 663 9.90 -14.99 -9.86
C GLU A 663 10.55 -14.05 -8.85
N VAL A 664 10.67 -12.77 -9.20
CA VAL A 664 11.28 -11.74 -8.35
C VAL A 664 10.32 -10.57 -8.19
N LEU A 665 10.13 -10.11 -6.95
CA LEU A 665 9.35 -8.92 -6.65
C LEU A 665 10.24 -7.83 -6.05
N VAL A 666 10.19 -6.63 -6.61
CA VAL A 666 10.81 -5.45 -6.00
C VAL A 666 9.74 -4.62 -5.32
N VAL A 667 9.89 -4.35 -4.02
CA VAL A 667 8.99 -3.48 -3.25
C VAL A 667 9.71 -2.16 -2.97
N PRO A 668 9.47 -1.11 -3.79
CA PRO A 668 10.10 0.18 -3.61
C PRO A 668 9.46 0.98 -2.47
N GLY A 669 10.27 1.75 -1.76
CA GLY A 669 9.82 2.74 -0.79
C GLY A 669 10.47 4.10 -0.97
N TYR A 670 10.09 5.05 -0.11
CA TYR A 670 10.59 6.42 -0.18
C TYR A 670 12.12 6.53 -0.06
N GLY A 671 12.78 5.59 0.62
CA GLY A 671 14.24 5.54 0.69
C GLY A 671 14.90 5.33 -0.67
N MET A 672 14.27 4.60 -1.59
CA MET A 672 14.74 4.42 -2.96
C MET A 672 14.72 5.76 -3.73
N ALA A 673 13.60 6.49 -3.60
CA ALA A 673 13.42 7.79 -4.24
C ALA A 673 14.43 8.81 -3.69
N MET A 674 14.58 8.89 -2.36
CA MET A 674 15.53 9.79 -1.70
C MET A 674 16.97 9.57 -2.16
N ALA A 675 17.36 8.31 -2.34
CA ALA A 675 18.69 7.97 -2.82
C ALA A 675 18.85 8.13 -4.34
N ARG A 676 17.76 8.30 -5.10
CA ARG A 676 17.73 8.24 -6.57
C ARG A 676 18.19 6.89 -7.13
N ALA A 677 17.72 5.80 -6.51
CA ALA A 677 18.09 4.43 -6.86
C ALA A 677 17.17 3.77 -7.91
N GLN A 678 16.08 4.44 -8.32
CA GLN A 678 15.10 3.89 -9.28
C GLN A 678 15.71 3.51 -10.63
N GLY A 679 16.72 4.26 -11.12
CA GLY A 679 17.40 3.94 -12.38
C GLY A 679 18.14 2.60 -12.35
N ALA A 680 18.86 2.33 -11.26
CA ALA A 680 19.48 1.02 -11.03
C ALA A 680 18.42 -0.08 -10.83
N MET A 681 17.30 0.26 -10.18
CA MET A 681 16.00 -0.42 -10.20
C MET A 681 15.62 -0.98 -11.57
N GLY A 682 15.42 -0.05 -12.50
CA GLY A 682 15.02 -0.34 -13.88
C GLY A 682 16.07 -1.14 -14.63
N GLU A 683 17.36 -0.88 -14.40
CA GLU A 683 18.46 -1.66 -15.01
C GLU A 683 18.42 -3.13 -14.57
N VAL A 684 18.34 -3.39 -13.26
CA VAL A 684 18.21 -4.76 -12.72
C VAL A 684 16.99 -5.44 -13.32
N ALA A 685 15.84 -4.76 -13.35
CA ALA A 685 14.61 -5.28 -13.94
C ALA A 685 14.78 -5.69 -15.41
N ASN A 686 15.39 -4.81 -16.22
CA ASN A 686 15.64 -5.06 -17.64
C ASN A 686 16.58 -6.24 -17.86
N VAL A 687 17.69 -6.32 -17.12
CA VAL A 687 18.65 -7.43 -17.26
C VAL A 687 18.02 -8.76 -16.83
N CYS A 688 17.28 -8.78 -15.72
CA CYS A 688 16.55 -9.97 -15.28
C CYS A 688 15.52 -10.43 -16.32
N ARG A 689 14.68 -9.51 -16.82
CA ARG A 689 13.65 -9.81 -17.83
C ARG A 689 14.25 -10.29 -19.15
N ALA A 690 15.37 -9.72 -19.59
CA ALA A 690 16.11 -10.18 -20.77
C ALA A 690 16.58 -11.64 -20.63
N ASN A 691 16.84 -12.08 -19.40
CA ASN A 691 17.28 -13.43 -19.05
C ASN A 691 16.13 -14.34 -18.58
N LYS A 692 14.88 -14.04 -18.95
CA LYS A 692 13.68 -14.83 -18.63
C LYS A 692 13.36 -14.95 -17.13
N ILE A 693 13.90 -14.06 -16.31
CA ILE A 693 13.52 -13.92 -14.90
C ILE A 693 12.35 -12.95 -14.84
N ASN A 694 11.23 -13.39 -14.29
CA ASN A 694 10.02 -12.59 -14.18
C ASN A 694 10.13 -11.62 -13.00
N LEU A 695 10.72 -10.45 -13.24
CA LEU A 695 10.86 -9.41 -12.23
C LEU A 695 9.71 -8.40 -12.31
N LYS A 696 8.92 -8.28 -11.24
CA LYS A 696 7.80 -7.32 -11.10
C LYS A 696 8.09 -6.31 -9.99
N PHE A 697 7.33 -5.23 -9.95
CA PHE A 697 7.34 -4.25 -8.87
C PHE A 697 6.01 -4.27 -8.13
N GLY A 698 6.04 -4.29 -6.80
CA GLY A 698 4.85 -4.22 -5.95
C GLY A 698 4.81 -2.89 -5.22
N VAL A 699 3.87 -2.01 -5.56
CA VAL A 699 3.76 -0.67 -5.01
C VAL A 699 2.66 -0.62 -3.95
N HIS A 700 3.01 -0.08 -2.78
CA HIS A 700 2.01 0.22 -1.75
C HIS A 700 1.36 1.58 -2.04
N PRO A 701 0.02 1.76 -1.88
CA PRO A 701 -0.67 3.01 -2.23
C PRO A 701 -0.10 4.27 -1.60
N VAL A 702 0.47 4.16 -0.40
CA VAL A 702 1.09 5.27 0.35
C VAL A 702 2.62 5.26 0.33
N ALA A 703 3.26 4.45 -0.52
CA ALA A 703 4.69 4.50 -0.70
C ALA A 703 5.10 5.84 -1.36
N GLY A 704 5.85 6.66 -0.62
CA GLY A 704 6.38 7.94 -1.10
C GLY A 704 5.85 9.14 -0.32
N ARG A 705 5.83 10.30 -0.98
CA ARG A 705 5.33 11.59 -0.48
C ARG A 705 4.15 12.15 -1.28
N MET A 706 3.62 11.38 -2.23
CA MET A 706 2.40 11.68 -3.00
C MET A 706 1.77 10.37 -3.47
N PRO A 707 0.42 10.27 -3.57
CA PRO A 707 -0.24 9.13 -4.21
C PRO A 707 0.31 8.80 -5.60
N GLY A 708 0.77 7.57 -5.80
CA GLY A 708 1.31 7.12 -7.10
C GLY A 708 2.72 7.62 -7.42
N GLN A 709 3.45 8.23 -6.46
CA GLN A 709 4.81 8.73 -6.71
C GLN A 709 5.75 7.61 -7.18
N MET A 710 5.66 6.41 -6.60
CA MET A 710 6.55 5.30 -7.01
C MET A 710 6.30 4.90 -8.46
N ASN A 711 5.05 4.86 -8.93
CA ASN A 711 4.71 4.53 -10.31
C ASN A 711 5.38 5.51 -11.30
N VAL A 712 5.36 6.81 -10.99
CA VAL A 712 6.01 7.84 -11.81
C VAL A 712 7.54 7.70 -11.81
N LEU A 713 8.16 7.42 -10.66
CA LEU A 713 9.61 7.24 -10.58
C LEU A 713 10.09 5.96 -11.29
N LEU A 714 9.30 4.90 -11.23
CA LEU A 714 9.58 3.67 -11.99
C LEU A 714 9.42 3.91 -13.49
N ALA A 715 8.38 4.65 -13.91
CA ALA A 715 8.20 5.05 -15.30
C ALA A 715 9.37 5.93 -15.80
N GLU A 716 9.87 6.87 -14.97
CA GLU A 716 11.08 7.64 -15.25
C GLU A 716 12.32 6.75 -15.41
N ALA A 717 12.41 5.66 -14.65
CA ALA A 717 13.46 4.65 -14.79
C ALA A 717 13.28 3.71 -16.00
N GLY A 718 12.26 3.94 -16.84
CA GLY A 718 11.95 3.14 -18.01
C GLY A 718 11.31 1.78 -17.69
N VAL A 719 10.75 1.60 -16.49
CA VAL A 719 10.02 0.39 -16.12
C VAL A 719 8.62 0.44 -16.75
N PRO A 720 8.25 -0.53 -17.62
CA PRO A 720 6.91 -0.60 -18.18
C PRO A 720 5.85 -0.74 -17.08
N HIS A 721 4.75 0.00 -17.20
CA HIS A 721 3.66 -0.03 -16.22
C HIS A 721 3.05 -1.43 -16.05
N GLU A 722 3.12 -2.31 -17.06
CA GLU A 722 2.65 -3.70 -16.94
C GLU A 722 3.50 -4.55 -15.98
N TRP A 723 4.68 -4.06 -15.58
CA TRP A 723 5.53 -4.72 -14.59
C TRP A 723 5.26 -4.22 -13.18
N VAL A 724 4.48 -3.15 -13.04
CA VAL A 724 4.17 -2.49 -11.78
C VAL A 724 2.77 -2.90 -11.36
N LEU A 725 2.69 -3.61 -10.24
CA LEU A 725 1.47 -4.11 -9.64
C LEU A 725 1.20 -3.38 -8.33
N GLU A 726 -0.06 -3.25 -7.98
CA GLU A 726 -0.50 -2.68 -6.71
C GLU A 726 -0.49 -3.75 -5.59
N MET A 727 -0.54 -3.31 -4.34
CA MET A 727 -0.50 -4.19 -3.16
C MET A 727 -1.50 -5.35 -3.21
N ASP A 728 -2.75 -5.08 -3.61
CA ASP A 728 -3.82 -6.09 -3.66
C ASP A 728 -3.58 -7.15 -4.74
N GLU A 729 -2.76 -6.83 -5.76
CA GLU A 729 -2.40 -7.74 -6.84
C GLU A 729 -1.19 -8.62 -6.47
N VAL A 730 -0.29 -8.14 -5.61
CA VAL A 730 0.93 -8.88 -5.25
C VAL A 730 0.77 -9.77 -4.01
N ASN A 731 -0.11 -9.41 -3.07
CA ASN A 731 -0.30 -10.17 -1.84
C ASN A 731 -0.86 -11.60 -2.02
N PRO A 732 -1.81 -11.86 -2.94
CA PRO A 732 -2.32 -13.22 -3.17
C PRO A 732 -1.22 -14.19 -3.64
N ASP A 733 -0.31 -13.72 -4.47
CA ASP A 733 0.73 -14.54 -5.11
C ASP A 733 2.08 -14.51 -4.38
N MET A 734 2.18 -13.89 -3.20
CA MET A 734 3.46 -13.60 -2.53
C MET A 734 4.36 -14.84 -2.34
N GLU A 735 3.79 -15.99 -1.98
CA GLU A 735 4.49 -17.28 -1.75
C GLU A 735 5.14 -17.85 -3.02
N SER A 736 4.69 -17.43 -4.19
CA SER A 736 5.27 -17.85 -5.48
C SER A 736 6.61 -17.17 -5.76
N ASN A 737 6.89 -16.03 -5.14
CA ASN A 737 8.13 -15.28 -5.35
C ASN A 737 9.33 -15.97 -4.71
N ASP A 738 10.37 -16.20 -5.50
CA ASP A 738 11.63 -16.78 -5.04
C ASP A 738 12.43 -15.78 -4.22
N VAL A 739 12.46 -14.52 -4.68
CA VAL A 739 13.17 -13.42 -4.02
C VAL A 739 12.32 -12.16 -4.02
N VAL A 740 12.17 -11.54 -2.86
CA VAL A 740 11.60 -10.19 -2.70
C VAL A 740 12.70 -9.22 -2.30
N LEU A 741 12.93 -8.19 -3.12
CA LEU A 741 13.84 -7.09 -2.83
C LEU A 741 13.05 -5.90 -2.27
N VAL A 742 13.19 -5.63 -0.98
CA VAL A 742 12.59 -4.44 -0.34
C VAL A 742 13.59 -3.30 -0.40
N VAL A 743 13.32 -2.27 -1.22
CA VAL A 743 14.29 -1.18 -1.46
C VAL A 743 13.80 0.12 -0.84
N GLY A 744 14.36 0.47 0.32
CA GLY A 744 14.04 1.73 1.00
C GLY A 744 12.60 1.85 1.51
N ALA A 745 11.91 0.72 1.68
CA ALA A 745 10.62 0.63 2.36
C ALA A 745 10.79 0.07 3.79
N ASN A 746 9.89 0.45 4.69
CA ASN A 746 9.86 -0.10 6.05
C ASN A 746 8.43 -0.33 6.53
N ASP A 747 7.68 0.74 6.81
CA ASP A 747 6.34 0.62 7.42
C ASP A 747 5.36 -0.15 6.52
N VAL A 748 5.41 0.07 5.21
CA VAL A 748 4.53 -0.58 4.20
C VAL A 748 4.79 -2.08 4.00
N VAL A 749 5.81 -2.64 4.66
CA VAL A 749 6.14 -4.08 4.67
C VAL A 749 6.31 -4.61 6.10
N ASN A 750 5.83 -3.87 7.09
CA ASN A 750 6.05 -4.19 8.50
C ASN A 750 4.95 -5.12 9.02
N SER A 751 5.33 -6.38 9.32
CA SER A 751 4.42 -7.39 9.87
C SER A 751 3.79 -7.02 11.21
N ALA A 752 4.35 -6.04 11.95
CA ALA A 752 3.74 -5.51 13.16
C ALA A 752 2.31 -4.99 12.94
N ALA A 753 1.98 -4.53 11.74
CA ALA A 753 0.63 -4.09 11.39
C ALA A 753 -0.43 -5.19 11.55
N GLN A 754 -0.03 -6.46 11.47
CA GLN A 754 -0.91 -7.63 11.61
C GLN A 754 -0.59 -8.49 12.85
N GLU A 755 0.64 -8.43 13.36
CA GLU A 755 1.12 -9.27 14.47
C GLU A 755 1.06 -8.57 15.84
N LEU A 756 1.13 -7.23 15.90
CA LEU A 756 1.26 -6.46 17.14
C LEU A 756 0.07 -5.51 17.37
N GLU A 757 -0.93 -6.00 18.11
CA GLU A 757 -2.11 -5.22 18.49
C GLU A 757 -1.73 -3.95 19.27
N GLY A 758 -2.29 -2.80 18.85
CA GLY A 758 -2.05 -1.51 19.49
C GLY A 758 -0.74 -0.80 19.09
N CYS A 759 0.03 -1.33 18.14
CA CYS A 759 1.13 -0.57 17.54
C CYS A 759 0.59 0.58 16.66
N ALA A 760 1.44 1.57 16.33
CA ALA A 760 1.03 2.77 15.59
C ALA A 760 0.50 2.50 14.17
N ILE A 761 0.81 1.33 13.61
CA ILE A 761 0.40 0.87 12.28
C ILE A 761 -0.52 -0.35 12.35
N TRP A 762 -1.09 -0.66 13.52
CA TRP A 762 -1.99 -1.80 13.68
C TRP A 762 -3.18 -1.70 12.74
N GLY A 763 -3.47 -2.77 12.00
CA GLY A 763 -4.53 -2.83 11.00
C GLY A 763 -4.21 -2.13 9.67
N MET A 764 -3.03 -1.52 9.52
CA MET A 764 -2.58 -0.97 8.23
C MET A 764 -2.42 -2.12 7.23
N PRO A 765 -3.05 -2.05 6.04
CA PRO A 765 -2.71 -2.93 4.94
C PRO A 765 -1.22 -2.80 4.62
N VAL A 766 -0.53 -3.91 4.37
CA VAL A 766 0.90 -3.93 4.06
C VAL A 766 1.17 -4.96 2.97
N ILE A 767 2.28 -4.80 2.27
CA ILE A 767 2.76 -5.84 1.35
C ILE A 767 3.41 -6.94 2.21
N GLU A 768 2.85 -8.15 2.16
CA GLU A 768 3.16 -9.26 3.07
C GLU A 768 4.45 -10.00 2.70
N VAL A 769 5.55 -9.26 2.49
CA VAL A 769 6.82 -9.76 1.93
C VAL A 769 7.38 -10.99 2.66
N TRP A 770 7.09 -11.14 3.95
CA TRP A 770 7.55 -12.26 4.77
C TRP A 770 6.98 -13.62 4.33
N ARG A 771 5.94 -13.65 3.50
CA ARG A 771 5.38 -14.89 2.92
C ARG A 771 6.20 -15.41 1.74
N ALA A 772 7.12 -14.63 1.19
CA ALA A 772 7.99 -15.08 0.10
C ALA A 772 9.09 -16.03 0.58
N LYS A 773 9.71 -16.76 -0.36
CA LYS A 773 10.76 -17.75 -0.03
C LYS A 773 12.03 -17.09 0.54
N LYS A 774 12.43 -15.95 -0.02
CA LYS A 774 13.55 -15.14 0.47
C LYS A 774 13.25 -13.66 0.37
N VAL A 775 13.57 -12.89 1.41
CA VAL A 775 13.40 -11.44 1.48
C VAL A 775 14.74 -10.77 1.70
N ILE A 776 15.03 -9.71 0.96
CA ILE A 776 16.24 -8.91 1.10
C ILE A 776 15.85 -7.47 1.36
N PHE A 777 16.25 -6.90 2.50
CA PHE A 777 16.05 -5.49 2.80
C PHE A 777 17.27 -4.65 2.46
N CYS A 778 17.11 -3.73 1.50
CA CYS A 778 18.12 -2.75 1.13
C CYS A 778 17.87 -1.43 1.89
N LYS A 779 18.63 -1.20 2.97
CA LYS A 779 18.50 0.00 3.83
C LYS A 779 19.82 0.44 4.44
N ARG A 780 19.88 1.67 4.98
CA ARG A 780 21.12 2.25 5.55
C ARG A 780 21.53 1.65 6.90
N SER A 781 20.56 1.37 7.77
CA SER A 781 20.77 0.88 9.13
C SER A 781 19.52 0.15 9.62
N MET A 782 19.57 -0.46 10.79
CA MET A 782 18.40 -1.14 11.41
C MET A 782 17.33 -0.19 11.96
N GLY A 783 17.46 1.14 11.79
CA GLY A 783 16.49 2.11 12.30
C GLY A 783 15.06 1.96 11.76
N GLY A 784 14.10 2.52 12.51
CA GLY A 784 12.67 2.53 12.19
C GLY A 784 12.30 3.34 10.94
N GLY A 785 11.03 3.23 10.56
CA GLY A 785 10.44 3.98 9.45
C GLY A 785 9.91 5.33 9.90
N TYR A 786 8.80 5.78 9.30
CA TYR A 786 8.11 6.99 9.74
C TYR A 786 7.40 6.76 11.08
N ALA A 787 6.79 5.59 11.26
CA ALA A 787 6.14 5.20 12.51
C ALA A 787 7.10 5.00 13.69
N ASP A 788 8.42 5.10 13.44
CA ASP A 788 9.51 4.82 14.39
C ASP A 788 9.32 3.49 15.14
N LEU A 789 8.78 2.51 14.42
CA LEU A 789 8.55 1.16 14.90
C LEU A 789 9.68 0.24 14.43
N ASP A 790 10.09 -0.68 15.30
CA ASP A 790 10.91 -1.81 14.90
C ASP A 790 10.12 -2.74 13.95
N ASN A 791 10.79 -3.40 13.02
CA ASN A 791 10.14 -4.25 12.03
C ASN A 791 10.46 -5.72 12.30
N PRO A 792 9.48 -6.55 12.75
CA PRO A 792 9.73 -7.95 13.06
C PRO A 792 10.24 -8.76 11.86
N VAL A 793 9.97 -8.32 10.63
CA VAL A 793 10.44 -9.00 9.41
C VAL A 793 11.97 -9.05 9.33
N PHE A 794 12.68 -8.06 9.87
CA PHE A 794 14.14 -8.03 9.87
C PHE A 794 14.79 -9.23 10.57
N TYR A 795 14.03 -9.90 11.45
CA TYR A 795 14.51 -10.97 12.31
C TYR A 795 13.92 -12.34 11.93
N LYS A 796 13.17 -12.43 10.82
CA LYS A 796 12.62 -13.69 10.32
C LYS A 796 13.70 -14.48 9.56
N GLU A 797 13.68 -15.80 9.66
CA GLU A 797 14.71 -16.70 9.10
C GLU A 797 14.90 -16.56 7.58
N ASN A 798 13.83 -16.22 6.85
CA ASN A 798 13.87 -16.02 5.40
C ASN A 798 14.33 -14.61 4.99
N THR A 799 14.76 -13.76 5.92
CA THR A 799 15.09 -12.36 5.66
C THR A 799 16.57 -12.05 5.87
N ASP A 800 17.21 -11.43 4.88
CA ASP A 800 18.57 -10.89 5.00
C ASP A 800 18.59 -9.37 4.82
N MET A 801 19.54 -8.73 5.48
CA MET A 801 19.75 -7.28 5.44
C MET A 801 20.94 -6.96 4.52
N LEU A 802 20.67 -6.24 3.42
CA LEU A 802 21.71 -5.62 2.60
C LEU A 802 21.91 -4.17 3.06
N LEU A 803 22.81 -3.98 4.02
CA LEU A 803 23.04 -2.66 4.61
C LEU A 803 23.94 -1.78 3.73
N GLY A 804 23.56 -0.51 3.58
CA GLY A 804 24.34 0.49 2.88
C GLY A 804 23.50 1.64 2.34
N ASP A 805 24.16 2.62 1.74
CA ASP A 805 23.46 3.65 0.97
C ASP A 805 22.69 3.01 -0.20
N ALA A 806 21.40 3.33 -0.33
CA ALA A 806 20.52 2.65 -1.28
C ALA A 806 20.96 2.88 -2.74
N LYS A 807 21.58 4.02 -3.07
CA LYS A 807 22.09 4.25 -4.43
C LYS A 807 23.35 3.45 -4.69
N LYS A 808 24.33 3.51 -3.78
CA LYS A 808 25.58 2.74 -3.93
C LYS A 808 25.33 1.24 -4.03
N THR A 809 24.45 0.72 -3.16
CA THR A 809 24.10 -0.71 -3.15
C THR A 809 23.31 -1.10 -4.40
N ALA A 810 22.35 -0.27 -4.84
CA ALA A 810 21.59 -0.51 -6.06
C ALA A 810 22.47 -0.47 -7.32
N ASP A 811 23.34 0.53 -7.46
CA ASP A 811 24.26 0.65 -8.61
C ASP A 811 25.23 -0.55 -8.65
N ALA A 812 25.77 -0.94 -7.48
CA ALA A 812 26.64 -2.12 -7.38
C ALA A 812 25.90 -3.43 -7.70
N LEU A 813 24.64 -3.55 -7.26
CA LEU A 813 23.81 -4.71 -7.57
C LEU A 813 23.50 -4.79 -9.06
N ALA A 814 23.13 -3.67 -9.69
CA ALA A 814 22.90 -3.59 -11.13
C ALA A 814 24.13 -4.04 -11.93
N ALA A 815 25.32 -3.52 -11.57
CA ALA A 815 26.58 -3.92 -12.19
C ALA A 815 26.86 -5.43 -12.02
N LYS A 816 26.62 -5.99 -10.83
CA LYS A 816 26.88 -7.42 -10.56
C LYS A 816 25.87 -8.36 -11.21
N VAL A 817 24.59 -7.98 -11.24
CA VAL A 817 23.54 -8.73 -11.95
C VAL A 817 23.85 -8.77 -13.44
N ARG A 818 24.25 -7.63 -14.02
CA ARG A 818 24.73 -7.55 -15.41
C ARG A 818 25.90 -8.49 -15.66
N GLU A 819 26.95 -8.40 -14.84
CA GLU A 819 28.14 -9.27 -14.97
C GLU A 819 27.79 -10.76 -14.93
N ARG A 820 26.79 -11.15 -14.14
CA ARG A 820 26.39 -12.55 -13.99
C ARG A 820 25.49 -13.05 -15.12
N LEU A 821 24.49 -12.26 -15.51
CA LEU A 821 23.45 -12.69 -16.43
C LEU A 821 23.81 -12.47 -17.91
N GLU A 822 24.66 -11.49 -18.23
CA GLU A 822 25.10 -11.25 -19.62
C GLU A 822 26.35 -12.06 -20.00
N ARG A 823 26.99 -12.77 -19.05
CA ARG A 823 28.19 -13.59 -19.29
C ARG A 823 27.89 -15.01 -19.80
N VAL A 824 26.63 -15.36 -20.09
CA VAL A 824 26.21 -16.71 -20.53
C VAL A 824 25.78 -16.71 -21.97
#